data_AF-A0A928DLC3-F1
#
_entry.id   AF-A0A928DLC3-F1
#
_cell.length_a   1.000
_cell.length_b   1.000
_cell.length_c   1.000
_cell.angle_alpha   90.00
_cell.angle_beta   90.00
_cell.angle_gamma   90.00
#
_symmetry.space_group_name_H-M   'P 1'
#
loop_
_entity.id
_entity.type
_entity.pdbx_description
1 polymer ?
#
loop_
_entity_poly.entity_id
_entity_poly.type
_entity_poly.pdbx_seq_one_letter_code
_entity_poly.pdbx_strand_id
1 'polypeptide(L)'
;MATPKLKPASAPAASPRLLRPSGAAPAAAPKLKSATGKTITPKKAPAPAKAPAPKAAKPATPAPEVEEVMPTPAPEATPIEEIAAPIEETPAEPTLTPEEEEAARLAQEEYERQMEEYNRQMEEYNRQMAALQAAEGEAAPAEESPAEETAAEDAPAEEAPAEEAPKKKKKKKAPRPTLTEEEMAQVQAALEAEQKAPVWKTVPFMVGAGLLVVTIGICTVLVVQKQAEDARIEAHREYTNTLLRRAQDINMKGVENMADAAKKGVNVTCSMEDAKALMEVVVDPYVKGENGKPRYGARAEGVAMNACLLLGLAAEKDAAIRDMIFDTMGKECTKIKPVLFNWLLQRIAISDAEGVNTSLKKLSKVVADKKTAKPWKDQGKILSHIWECIGLRVTEADVKEIIGLLKTDMADGPLATNLCICLGNVIKMMDDADAKAQLGDEIFTTMPEKLRKNTNMAGILASACSPKALEYYKQELSTAEGWTKQGPNFLGAWGNDDILDYVLELKETYSDDKQIQVCINNIIGTIMKQDRPRTQEQADKLIEMSFKDAFADTSGIKAIVFKTDPASIEYVGDDSPELPALKEKLKELEDLRKQKTILIKVLANMSDHDWVINTLKKYTADPDEEVAYEAERAIEKAHANAVNEAQQREAYKKRKKD
;
A
#
# COMPACT_ATOMS: atom_id res chain seq x y z
N MET A 1 -2.66 -1.08 63.70
CA MET A 1 -3.79 -2.01 63.55
C MET A 1 -4.05 -2.21 62.06
N ALA A 2 -4.45 -3.43 61.68
CA ALA A 2 -4.26 -4.03 60.38
C ALA A 2 -4.89 -3.29 59.18
N THR A 3 -4.07 -3.12 58.14
CA THR A 3 -4.44 -2.76 56.76
C THR A 3 -5.11 -3.93 56.03
N PRO A 4 -6.27 -3.75 55.39
CA PRO A 4 -6.85 -4.75 54.51
C PRO A 4 -6.27 -4.68 53.09
N LYS A 5 -5.93 -5.86 52.57
CA LYS A 5 -5.49 -6.16 51.20
C LYS A 5 -6.63 -5.88 50.20
N LEU A 6 -6.33 -5.15 49.13
CA LEU A 6 -7.18 -5.07 47.93
C LEU A 6 -6.49 -5.79 46.76
N LYS A 7 -7.25 -6.68 46.11
CA LYS A 7 -6.93 -7.43 44.89
C LYS A 7 -6.78 -6.47 43.70
N PRO A 8 -5.85 -6.71 42.75
CA PRO A 8 -5.86 -6.06 41.46
C PRO A 8 -6.99 -6.62 40.59
N ALA A 9 -7.75 -5.73 39.94
CA ALA A 9 -8.79 -6.08 38.99
C ALA A 9 -8.17 -6.37 37.62
N SER A 10 -8.49 -7.55 37.08
CA SER A 10 -8.19 -8.00 35.72
C SER A 10 -8.90 -7.12 34.69
N ALA A 11 -8.18 -6.68 33.67
CA ALA A 11 -8.76 -6.08 32.47
C ALA A 11 -9.52 -7.15 31.65
N PRO A 12 -10.70 -6.85 31.09
CA PRO A 12 -11.32 -7.72 30.10
C PRO A 12 -10.83 -7.37 28.68
N ALA A 13 -10.29 -8.37 28.00
CA ALA A 13 -10.15 -8.40 26.55
C ALA A 13 -11.55 -8.49 25.91
N ALA A 14 -11.87 -7.64 24.94
CA ALA A 14 -13.09 -7.75 24.15
C ALA A 14 -12.87 -7.30 22.70
N SER A 15 -12.98 -8.28 21.80
CA SER A 15 -13.13 -8.14 20.35
C SER A 15 -14.33 -7.25 19.98
N PRO A 16 -14.28 -6.49 18.88
CA PRO A 16 -15.43 -5.71 18.44
C PRO A 16 -16.43 -6.63 17.73
N ARG A 17 -17.51 -6.97 18.45
CA ARG A 17 -18.74 -7.57 17.91
C ARG A 17 -19.54 -6.45 17.22
N LEU A 18 -19.83 -6.64 15.93
CA LEU A 18 -20.74 -5.83 15.14
C LEU A 18 -22.13 -5.76 15.81
N LEU A 19 -22.45 -4.62 16.41
CA LEU A 19 -23.82 -4.30 16.84
C LEU A 19 -24.60 -3.74 15.64
N ARG A 20 -25.51 -4.54 15.09
CA ARG A 20 -26.66 -4.06 14.32
C ARG A 20 -27.56 -3.24 15.25
N PRO A 21 -27.96 -2.01 14.88
CA PRO A 21 -29.14 -1.40 15.47
C PRO A 21 -30.39 -1.95 14.77
N SER A 22 -31.12 -2.80 15.48
CA SER A 22 -32.57 -2.93 15.34
C SER A 22 -33.20 -1.73 16.05
N GLY A 23 -33.93 -0.89 15.33
CA GLY A 23 -34.61 0.27 15.90
C GLY A 23 -35.66 0.82 14.94
N ALA A 24 -36.89 0.89 15.46
CA ALA A 24 -38.16 1.27 14.85
C ALA A 24 -38.15 2.37 13.76
N ALA A 25 -39.07 2.22 12.80
CA ALA A 25 -39.44 3.24 11.83
C ALA A 25 -39.79 4.57 12.54
N PRO A 26 -39.23 5.72 12.12
CA PRO A 26 -39.62 7.00 12.69
C PRO A 26 -41.02 7.39 12.17
N ALA A 27 -41.89 7.66 13.13
CA ALA A 27 -43.18 8.33 12.92
C ALA A 27 -42.99 9.69 12.23
N ALA A 28 -44.01 10.10 11.49
CA ALA A 28 -44.07 11.36 10.75
C ALA A 28 -43.61 12.56 11.60
N ALA A 29 -42.71 13.38 11.04
CA ALA A 29 -42.18 14.57 11.68
C ALA A 29 -43.29 15.59 12.03
N PRO A 30 -43.22 16.27 13.19
CA PRO A 30 -44.15 17.33 13.54
C PRO A 30 -43.88 18.58 12.68
N LYS A 31 -44.95 19.15 12.10
CA LYS A 31 -44.92 20.44 11.42
C LYS A 31 -44.60 21.54 12.44
N LEU A 32 -43.40 22.12 12.36
CA LEU A 32 -43.03 23.32 13.11
C LEU A 32 -43.72 24.55 12.51
N LYS A 33 -44.54 25.24 13.32
CA LYS A 33 -45.12 26.55 13.04
C LYS A 33 -44.10 27.63 13.38
N SER A 34 -43.99 28.68 12.55
CA SER A 34 -43.25 29.89 12.92
C SER A 34 -44.02 30.72 13.96
N ALA A 35 -43.30 31.56 14.71
CA ALA A 35 -43.82 32.44 15.77
C ALA A 35 -44.77 33.56 15.27
N THR A 36 -45.19 33.56 14.01
CA THR A 36 -46.21 34.47 13.45
C THR A 36 -47.36 33.75 12.74
N GLY A 37 -47.45 32.42 12.85
CA GLY A 37 -48.68 31.69 12.52
C GLY A 37 -49.12 31.71 11.05
N LYS A 38 -48.21 31.93 10.08
CA LYS A 38 -48.51 31.83 8.64
C LYS A 38 -47.76 30.67 7.99
N THR A 39 -48.50 29.79 7.33
CA THR A 39 -47.99 28.72 6.47
C THR A 39 -47.25 29.32 5.28
N ILE A 40 -45.95 29.05 5.13
CA ILE A 40 -45.18 29.40 3.92
C ILE A 40 -45.33 28.25 2.93
N THR A 41 -46.09 28.45 1.86
CA THR A 41 -45.98 27.63 0.65
C THR A 41 -44.74 28.09 -0.14
N PRO A 42 -43.89 27.17 -0.64
CA PRO A 42 -42.76 27.55 -1.48
C PRO A 42 -43.27 28.22 -2.75
N LYS A 43 -42.82 29.45 -2.99
CA LYS A 43 -43.14 30.23 -4.18
C LYS A 43 -42.45 29.58 -5.37
N LYS A 44 -43.26 29.10 -6.33
CA LYS A 44 -42.84 28.59 -7.64
C LYS A 44 -41.82 29.56 -8.26
N ALA A 45 -40.62 29.06 -8.58
CA ALA A 45 -39.59 29.83 -9.28
C ALA A 45 -40.15 30.37 -10.62
N PRO A 46 -39.83 31.61 -11.01
CA PRO A 46 -40.20 32.11 -12.33
C PRO A 46 -39.46 31.31 -13.40
N ALA A 47 -40.17 30.97 -14.48
CA ALA A 47 -39.59 30.30 -15.65
C ALA A 47 -38.47 31.16 -16.27
N PRO A 48 -37.42 30.53 -16.83
CA PRO A 48 -36.32 31.27 -17.45
C PRO A 48 -36.83 32.11 -18.62
N ALA A 49 -36.40 33.38 -18.68
CA ALA A 49 -36.67 34.27 -19.78
C ALA A 49 -36.13 33.67 -21.09
N LYS A 50 -36.95 33.68 -22.14
CA LYS A 50 -36.55 33.32 -23.51
C LYS A 50 -35.28 34.10 -23.89
N ALA A 51 -34.24 33.37 -24.27
CA ALA A 51 -33.07 33.93 -24.93
C ALA A 51 -33.48 34.71 -26.19
N PRO A 52 -32.93 35.91 -26.46
CA PRO A 52 -33.12 36.57 -27.74
C PRO A 52 -32.44 35.75 -28.85
N ALA A 53 -33.16 35.58 -29.96
CA ALA A 53 -32.71 34.84 -31.13
C ALA A 53 -31.41 35.43 -31.72
N PRO A 54 -30.49 34.59 -32.25
CA PRO A 54 -29.25 35.07 -32.85
C PRO A 54 -29.55 35.88 -34.10
N LYS A 55 -29.07 37.14 -34.15
CA LYS A 55 -29.05 37.93 -35.38
C LYS A 55 -28.08 37.31 -36.37
N ALA A 56 -28.56 37.13 -37.60
CA ALA A 56 -27.81 36.61 -38.74
C ALA A 56 -26.52 37.39 -39.00
N ALA A 57 -25.46 36.63 -39.28
CA ALA A 57 -24.16 37.11 -39.72
C ALA A 57 -24.28 37.91 -41.03
N LYS A 58 -23.55 39.03 -41.12
CA LYS A 58 -23.21 39.70 -42.38
C LYS A 58 -21.73 39.47 -42.72
N PRO A 59 -21.36 39.56 -44.01
CA PRO A 59 -20.28 38.79 -44.59
C PRO A 59 -18.90 39.44 -44.48
N ALA A 60 -17.88 38.61 -44.68
CA ALA A 60 -16.46 38.91 -44.68
C ALA A 60 -16.04 40.06 -45.60
N THR A 61 -15.02 40.81 -45.18
CA THR A 61 -14.13 41.62 -46.04
C THR A 61 -12.79 41.87 -45.30
N PRO A 62 -11.69 42.18 -45.99
CA PRO A 62 -10.63 41.26 -46.38
C PRO A 62 -9.34 41.44 -45.55
N ALA A 63 -8.39 40.53 -45.78
CA ALA A 63 -7.06 40.52 -45.17
C ALA A 63 -6.29 41.83 -45.35
N PRO A 64 -5.46 42.25 -44.36
CA PRO A 64 -4.45 43.25 -44.61
C PRO A 64 -3.28 42.65 -45.41
N GLU A 65 -2.79 43.48 -46.34
CA GLU A 65 -1.65 43.27 -47.24
C GLU A 65 -0.42 42.68 -46.53
N VAL A 66 0.19 41.72 -47.22
CA VAL A 66 1.53 41.20 -46.92
C VAL A 66 2.54 42.24 -47.39
N GLU A 67 3.23 42.88 -46.45
CA GLU A 67 4.44 43.64 -46.75
C GLU A 67 5.61 42.67 -46.91
N GLU A 68 6.11 42.58 -48.13
CA GLU A 68 7.19 41.70 -48.58
C GLU A 68 8.53 42.25 -48.07
N VAL A 69 9.03 41.71 -46.96
CA VAL A 69 10.39 42.03 -46.46
C VAL A 69 11.38 41.08 -47.12
N MET A 70 12.26 41.66 -47.93
CA MET A 70 13.36 41.00 -48.63
C MET A 70 14.33 40.25 -47.69
N PRO A 71 14.96 39.16 -48.15
CA PRO A 71 15.99 38.45 -47.39
C PRO A 71 17.31 39.24 -47.38
N THR A 72 17.76 39.63 -46.20
CA THR A 72 19.11 40.18 -45.97
C THR A 72 20.14 39.05 -46.01
N PRO A 73 21.26 39.21 -46.73
CA PRO A 73 22.26 38.14 -46.93
C PRO A 73 23.05 37.82 -45.67
N ALA A 74 23.44 36.54 -45.56
CA ALA A 74 24.35 36.03 -44.54
C ALA A 74 25.72 36.74 -44.61
N PRO A 75 26.29 37.19 -43.47
CA PRO A 75 27.67 37.63 -43.44
C PRO A 75 28.62 36.43 -43.54
N GLU A 76 29.59 36.59 -44.43
CA GLU A 76 30.71 35.69 -44.67
C GLU A 76 31.49 35.39 -43.38
N ALA A 77 31.92 34.13 -43.25
CA ALA A 77 32.81 33.69 -42.21
C ALA A 77 34.21 34.29 -42.41
N THR A 78 34.60 35.23 -41.55
CA THR A 78 36.01 35.55 -41.29
C THR A 78 36.64 34.48 -40.38
N PRO A 79 37.90 34.07 -40.65
CA PRO A 79 38.59 33.05 -39.85
C PRO A 79 39.01 33.65 -38.51
N ILE A 80 38.53 33.05 -37.41
CA ILE A 80 39.00 33.37 -36.06
C ILE A 80 40.24 32.50 -35.80
N GLU A 81 41.36 33.17 -35.56
CA GLU A 81 42.60 32.60 -35.04
C GLU A 81 42.34 31.81 -33.75
N GLU A 82 42.92 30.62 -33.72
CA GLU A 82 43.04 29.73 -32.57
C GLU A 82 43.82 30.43 -31.44
N ILE A 83 43.10 31.03 -30.50
CA ILE A 83 43.64 31.40 -29.19
C ILE A 83 43.21 30.31 -28.21
N ALA A 84 44.20 29.51 -27.81
CA ALA A 84 44.05 28.51 -26.76
C ALA A 84 43.54 29.16 -25.45
N ALA A 85 42.34 28.77 -25.02
CA ALA A 85 41.85 29.10 -23.69
C ALA A 85 42.60 28.29 -22.63
N PRO A 86 42.84 28.84 -21.43
CA PRO A 86 43.47 28.12 -20.33
C PRO A 86 42.51 27.06 -19.80
N ILE A 87 43.06 25.89 -19.46
CA ILE A 87 42.37 24.81 -18.75
C ILE A 87 41.92 25.38 -17.39
N GLU A 88 40.60 25.45 -17.17
CA GLU A 88 40.03 25.67 -15.84
C GLU A 88 40.34 24.45 -14.96
N GLU A 89 41.11 24.69 -13.90
CA GLU A 89 41.34 23.72 -12.83
C GLU A 89 40.02 23.42 -12.11
N THR A 90 39.71 22.13 -12.01
CA THR A 90 38.74 21.57 -11.06
C THR A 90 38.92 22.17 -9.66
N PRO A 91 37.87 22.65 -8.98
CA PRO A 91 37.99 23.12 -7.61
C PRO A 91 38.39 21.94 -6.71
N ALA A 92 39.48 22.14 -5.96
CA ALA A 92 39.96 21.20 -4.96
C ALA A 92 38.85 20.91 -3.93
N GLU A 93 38.70 19.63 -3.58
CA GLU A 93 37.84 19.17 -2.49
C GLU A 93 38.19 19.93 -1.21
N PRO A 94 37.20 20.37 -0.41
CA PRO A 94 37.47 20.97 0.88
C PRO A 94 38.07 19.89 1.79
N THR A 95 39.39 19.91 1.97
CA THR A 95 40.06 19.12 2.99
C THR A 95 39.63 19.66 4.35
N LEU A 96 38.80 18.88 5.05
CA LEU A 96 38.48 19.05 6.46
C LEU A 96 39.79 19.13 7.25
N THR A 97 39.83 20.02 8.24
CA THR A 97 40.97 20.08 9.14
C THR A 97 41.03 18.79 9.99
N PRO A 98 42.21 18.34 10.44
CA PRO A 98 42.33 17.15 11.29
C PRO A 98 41.45 17.19 12.56
N GLU A 99 41.15 18.39 13.08
CA GLU A 99 40.24 18.60 14.21
C GLU A 99 38.76 18.38 13.83
N GLU A 100 38.34 18.75 12.62
CA GLU A 100 36.99 18.52 12.12
C GLU A 100 36.75 17.05 11.74
N GLU A 101 37.78 16.36 11.23
CA GLU A 101 37.72 14.93 10.94
C GLU A 101 37.63 14.10 12.24
N GLU A 102 38.34 14.50 13.29
CA GLU A 102 38.24 13.88 14.61
C GLU A 102 36.90 14.16 15.30
N ALA A 103 36.36 15.38 15.17
CA ALA A 103 35.02 15.72 15.68
C ALA A 103 33.91 14.94 14.95
N ALA A 104 34.01 14.79 13.63
CA ALA A 104 33.06 13.99 12.85
C ALA A 104 33.13 12.50 13.22
N ARG A 105 34.34 11.96 13.46
CA ARG A 105 34.53 10.59 13.92
C ARG A 105 33.91 10.36 15.31
N LEU A 106 34.13 11.29 16.25
CA LEU A 106 33.54 11.21 17.60
C LEU A 106 32.00 11.33 17.56
N ALA A 107 31.46 12.20 16.71
CA ALA A 107 30.01 12.32 16.53
C ALA A 107 29.40 11.05 15.92
N GLN A 108 30.09 10.41 14.97
CA GLN A 108 29.65 9.14 14.39
C GLN A 108 29.72 8.00 15.41
N GLU A 109 30.78 7.92 16.21
CA GLU A 109 30.92 6.91 17.27
C GLU A 109 29.85 7.07 18.37
N GLU A 110 29.49 8.31 18.73
CA GLU A 110 28.42 8.60 19.69
C GLU A 110 27.03 8.25 19.12
N TYR A 111 26.80 8.50 17.83
CA TYR A 111 25.59 8.08 17.13
C TYR A 111 25.45 6.54 17.07
N GLU A 112 26.53 5.84 16.72
CA GLU A 112 26.56 4.36 16.69
C GLU A 112 26.29 3.77 18.08
N ARG A 113 26.86 4.37 19.13
CA ARG A 113 26.61 3.99 20.52
C ARG A 113 25.15 4.20 20.94
N GLN A 114 24.54 5.33 20.56
CA GLN A 114 23.11 5.59 20.85
C GLN A 114 22.20 4.60 20.11
N MET A 115 22.53 4.26 18.86
CA MET A 115 21.78 3.26 18.09
C MET A 115 21.90 1.85 18.66
N GLU A 116 23.08 1.46 19.15
CA GLU A 116 23.29 0.17 19.80
C GLU A 116 22.53 0.07 21.13
N GLU A 117 22.49 1.15 21.91
CA GLU A 117 21.73 1.22 23.16
C GLU A 117 20.21 1.18 22.92
N TYR A 118 19.72 1.88 21.89
CA TYR A 118 18.33 1.78 21.44
C TYR A 118 17.95 0.36 21.00
N ASN A 119 18.81 -0.30 20.21
CA ASN A 119 18.58 -1.68 19.78
C ASN A 119 18.55 -2.65 20.97
N ARG A 120 19.43 -2.45 21.95
CA ARG A 120 19.44 -3.25 23.19
C ARG A 120 18.14 -3.04 24.00
N GLN A 121 17.64 -1.82 24.11
CA GLN A 121 16.35 -1.54 24.76
C GLN A 121 15.17 -2.21 24.04
N MET A 122 15.17 -2.20 22.70
CA MET A 122 14.13 -2.86 21.90
C MET A 122 14.18 -4.39 22.04
N GLU A 123 15.36 -5.00 22.10
CA GLU A 123 15.49 -6.43 22.38
C GLU A 123 14.99 -6.81 23.77
N GLU A 124 15.27 -5.99 24.78
CA GLU A 124 14.82 -6.21 26.15
C GLU A 124 13.31 -6.05 26.28
N TYR A 125 12.72 -5.04 25.62
CA TYR A 125 11.27 -4.88 25.48
C TYR A 125 10.62 -6.10 24.82
N ASN A 126 11.20 -6.59 23.71
CA ASN A 126 10.70 -7.78 23.03
C ASN A 126 10.80 -9.04 23.89
N ARG A 127 11.86 -9.18 24.69
CA ARG A 127 11.98 -10.27 25.68
C ARG A 127 10.92 -10.16 26.77
N GLN A 128 10.63 -8.96 27.28
CA GLN A 128 9.58 -8.74 28.27
C GLN A 128 8.19 -9.08 27.71
N MET A 129 7.90 -8.67 26.48
CA MET A 129 6.63 -9.00 25.81
C MET A 129 6.48 -10.49 25.53
N ALA A 130 7.54 -11.16 25.11
CA ALA A 130 7.53 -12.61 24.91
C ALA A 130 7.35 -13.38 26.23
N ALA A 131 7.95 -12.90 27.32
CA ALA A 131 7.76 -13.47 28.66
C ALA A 131 6.33 -13.27 29.20
N LEU A 132 5.72 -12.10 28.95
CA LEU A 132 4.32 -11.84 29.27
C LEU A 132 3.36 -12.75 28.48
N GLN A 133 3.60 -12.93 27.18
CA GLN A 133 2.81 -13.87 26.37
C GLN A 133 2.97 -15.34 26.81
N ALA A 134 4.17 -15.74 27.23
CA ALA A 134 4.41 -17.08 27.77
C ALA A 134 3.68 -17.27 29.11
N ALA A 135 3.65 -16.25 29.97
CA ALA A 135 2.95 -16.27 31.25
C ALA A 135 1.41 -16.32 31.10
N GLU A 136 0.85 -15.64 30.08
CA GLU A 136 -0.59 -15.72 29.77
C GLU A 136 -0.99 -17.07 29.14
N GLY A 137 -0.08 -17.73 28.42
CA GLY A 137 -0.31 -19.05 27.82
C GLY A 137 -0.34 -20.22 28.83
N GLU A 138 0.27 -20.05 30.01
CA GLU A 138 0.31 -21.08 31.06
C GLU A 138 -0.87 -21.03 32.05
N ALA A 139 -1.73 -20.01 31.95
CA ALA A 139 -2.85 -19.76 32.88
C ALA A 139 -4.26 -20.04 32.29
N ALA A 140 -4.39 -20.96 31.34
CA ALA A 140 -5.71 -21.42 30.87
C ALA A 140 -6.18 -22.64 31.69
N PRO A 141 -7.22 -22.52 32.55
CA PRO A 141 -7.84 -23.66 33.19
C PRO A 141 -8.70 -24.42 32.17
N ALA A 142 -8.57 -25.75 32.17
CA ALA A 142 -9.48 -26.64 31.47
C ALA A 142 -10.87 -26.51 32.12
N GLU A 143 -11.81 -25.88 31.43
CA GLU A 143 -13.20 -25.77 31.85
C GLU A 143 -14.07 -26.78 31.08
N GLU A 144 -14.78 -27.59 31.85
CA GLU A 144 -15.64 -28.69 31.45
C GLU A 144 -16.86 -28.20 30.65
N SER A 145 -17.27 -28.98 29.65
CA SER A 145 -18.50 -28.77 28.89
C SER A 145 -19.66 -29.47 29.61
N PRO A 146 -20.79 -28.78 29.92
CA PRO A 146 -21.97 -29.45 30.44
C PRO A 146 -22.82 -30.02 29.29
N ALA A 147 -23.31 -31.23 29.52
CA ALA A 147 -24.33 -31.92 28.74
C ALA A 147 -25.73 -31.34 28.99
N GLU A 148 -26.61 -31.38 27.99
CA GLU A 148 -28.06 -31.38 28.19
C GLU A 148 -28.79 -32.23 27.13
N GLU A 149 -29.55 -33.19 27.65
CA GLU A 149 -30.62 -34.06 27.10
C GLU A 149 -31.78 -33.28 26.43
N THR A 150 -32.75 -33.77 25.64
CA THR A 150 -33.32 -35.10 25.28
C THR A 150 -34.27 -34.92 24.07
N ALA A 151 -34.46 -35.95 23.24
CA ALA A 151 -35.77 -36.57 22.90
C ALA A 151 -35.66 -37.52 21.69
N ALA A 152 -36.25 -38.71 21.84
CA ALA A 152 -36.13 -39.93 21.05
C ALA A 152 -37.03 -39.97 19.79
N GLU A 153 -36.71 -40.82 18.80
CA GLU A 153 -37.44 -42.09 18.52
C GLU A 153 -36.79 -42.91 17.38
N ASP A 154 -36.92 -44.23 17.51
CA ASP A 154 -36.74 -45.35 16.56
C ASP A 154 -35.36 -45.98 16.25
N ALA A 155 -35.25 -47.22 16.76
CA ALA A 155 -34.32 -48.32 16.43
C ALA A 155 -34.96 -49.23 15.32
N PRO A 156 -34.35 -50.32 14.77
CA PRO A 156 -33.55 -51.31 15.51
C PRO A 156 -32.27 -51.87 14.84
N ALA A 157 -31.35 -52.24 15.74
CA ALA A 157 -30.45 -53.40 15.83
C ALA A 157 -30.01 -54.21 14.58
N GLU A 158 -28.69 -54.47 14.48
CA GLU A 158 -28.15 -55.85 14.51
C GLU A 158 -26.63 -55.90 14.85
N GLU A 159 -26.32 -56.75 15.84
CA GLU A 159 -25.09 -57.47 16.25
C GLU A 159 -23.65 -56.90 16.20
N ALA A 160 -22.97 -57.03 17.35
CA ALA A 160 -21.52 -56.98 17.59
C ALA A 160 -20.95 -58.44 17.57
N PRO A 161 -19.62 -58.74 17.63
CA PRO A 161 -18.71 -58.19 18.66
C PRO A 161 -17.27 -57.88 18.20
N ALA A 162 -16.58 -57.26 19.16
CA ALA A 162 -15.20 -56.80 19.16
C ALA A 162 -14.14 -57.90 19.12
N GLU A 163 -12.94 -57.57 18.63
CA GLU A 163 -11.71 -58.18 19.14
C GLU A 163 -10.54 -57.17 19.14
N GLU A 164 -9.70 -57.31 20.17
CA GLU A 164 -8.78 -56.33 20.73
C GLU A 164 -7.51 -56.05 19.91
N ALA A 165 -6.99 -54.85 20.07
CA ALA A 165 -5.64 -54.45 19.66
C ALA A 165 -4.59 -54.84 20.72
N PRO A 166 -3.39 -55.32 20.32
CA PRO A 166 -2.21 -55.23 21.17
C PRO A 166 -1.18 -54.23 20.64
N LYS A 167 -0.99 -53.19 21.47
CA LYS A 167 0.26 -52.51 21.87
C LYS A 167 1.48 -52.62 20.93
N LYS A 168 1.84 -51.45 20.38
CA LYS A 168 3.11 -51.08 19.73
C LYS A 168 4.35 -51.52 20.54
N LYS A 169 5.19 -52.38 19.96
CA LYS A 169 6.60 -52.56 20.35
C LYS A 169 7.50 -51.74 19.41
N LYS A 170 8.40 -50.95 20.01
CA LYS A 170 9.52 -50.25 19.37
C LYS A 170 10.37 -51.26 18.56
N LYS A 171 10.55 -51.04 17.26
CA LYS A 171 11.62 -51.68 16.47
C LYS A 171 12.74 -50.67 16.20
N LYS A 172 13.93 -51.04 16.65
CA LYS A 172 15.24 -50.48 16.28
C LYS A 172 15.40 -50.48 14.75
N LYS A 173 15.90 -49.38 14.19
CA LYS A 173 16.48 -49.32 12.84
C LYS A 173 17.62 -50.34 12.74
N ALA A 174 17.54 -51.26 11.78
CA ALA A 174 18.69 -51.98 11.24
C ALA A 174 19.25 -51.19 10.04
N PRO A 175 20.56 -51.25 9.75
CA PRO A 175 21.14 -50.56 8.61
C PRO A 175 20.70 -51.24 7.29
N ARG A 176 20.45 -50.41 6.26
CA ARG A 176 20.26 -50.82 4.86
C ARG A 176 21.53 -51.51 4.35
N PRO A 177 21.45 -52.59 3.55
CA PRO A 177 22.55 -52.95 2.65
C PRO A 177 22.49 -52.03 1.43
N THR A 178 23.57 -51.31 1.17
CA THR A 178 23.85 -50.70 -0.15
C THR A 178 24.27 -51.82 -1.09
N LEU A 179 23.45 -52.14 -2.09
CA LEU A 179 23.87 -52.95 -3.23
C LEU A 179 24.87 -52.13 -4.05
N THR A 180 26.01 -52.73 -4.33
CA THR A 180 27.11 -52.11 -5.09
C THR A 180 26.81 -52.11 -6.59
N GLU A 181 27.44 -51.22 -7.37
CA GLU A 181 27.31 -51.21 -8.85
C GLU A 181 27.68 -52.58 -9.47
N GLU A 182 28.57 -53.34 -8.83
CA GLU A 182 28.92 -54.71 -9.24
C GLU A 182 27.75 -55.69 -9.07
N GLU A 183 26.94 -55.56 -8.03
CA GLU A 183 25.77 -56.45 -7.82
C GLU A 183 24.63 -56.11 -8.78
N MET A 184 24.45 -54.82 -9.14
CA MET A 184 23.51 -54.45 -10.21
C MET A 184 23.98 -54.93 -11.58
N ALA A 185 25.28 -54.85 -11.87
CA ALA A 185 25.86 -55.39 -13.11
C ALA A 185 25.76 -56.93 -13.16
N GLN A 186 25.93 -57.63 -12.04
CA GLN A 186 25.75 -59.09 -11.98
C GLN A 186 24.29 -59.51 -12.17
N VAL A 187 23.33 -58.76 -11.63
CA VAL A 187 21.90 -59.01 -11.87
C VAL A 187 21.53 -58.76 -13.34
N GLN A 188 22.10 -57.73 -13.95
CA GLN A 188 21.88 -57.41 -15.37
C GLN A 188 22.56 -58.44 -16.31
N ALA A 189 23.76 -58.92 -15.95
CA ALA A 189 24.43 -60.00 -16.67
C ALA A 189 23.73 -61.36 -16.52
N ALA A 190 23.12 -61.64 -15.35
CA ALA A 190 22.32 -62.86 -15.14
C ALA A 190 21.03 -62.85 -15.98
N LEU A 191 20.38 -61.69 -16.12
CA LEU A 191 19.21 -61.50 -16.99
C LEU A 191 19.55 -61.65 -18.48
N GLU A 192 20.72 -61.19 -18.92
CA GLU A 192 21.18 -61.38 -20.31
C GLU A 192 21.64 -62.83 -20.59
N ALA A 193 22.16 -63.54 -19.57
CA ALA A 193 22.52 -64.95 -19.66
C ALA A 193 21.28 -65.87 -19.75
N GLU A 194 20.17 -65.54 -19.07
CA GLU A 194 18.91 -66.30 -19.18
C GLU A 194 18.21 -66.12 -20.53
N GLN A 195 18.46 -65.03 -21.27
CA GLN A 195 17.87 -64.82 -22.60
C GLN A 195 18.52 -65.65 -23.73
N LYS A 196 19.60 -66.41 -23.46
CA LYS A 196 20.34 -67.18 -24.49
C LYS A 196 20.27 -68.71 -24.35
N ALA A 197 19.36 -69.27 -23.55
CA ALA A 197 19.19 -70.72 -23.47
C ALA A 197 18.20 -71.24 -24.55
N PRO A 198 18.57 -72.24 -25.38
CA PRO A 198 17.66 -72.82 -26.35
C PRO A 198 16.64 -73.71 -25.63
N VAL A 199 15.38 -73.32 -25.73
CA VAL A 199 14.22 -74.17 -25.43
C VAL A 199 14.32 -75.42 -26.30
N TRP A 200 14.12 -76.63 -25.75
CA TRP A 200 13.27 -77.70 -26.30
C TRP A 200 13.16 -78.90 -25.33
N LYS A 201 11.90 -79.33 -25.14
CA LYS A 201 11.35 -80.61 -24.62
C LYS A 201 11.56 -80.97 -23.13
N THR A 202 10.58 -80.61 -22.27
CA THR A 202 9.66 -81.56 -21.56
C THR A 202 8.70 -80.84 -20.58
N VAL A 203 7.38 -81.11 -20.70
CA VAL A 203 6.32 -81.24 -19.65
C VAL A 203 5.82 -79.95 -18.90
N PRO A 204 4.50 -79.84 -18.57
CA PRO A 204 3.77 -78.57 -18.46
C PRO A 204 3.68 -78.00 -17.02
N PHE A 205 4.81 -77.72 -16.38
CA PHE A 205 4.84 -77.09 -15.04
C PHE A 205 5.37 -75.63 -15.04
N MET A 206 5.72 -75.08 -16.22
CA MET A 206 6.46 -73.82 -16.38
C MET A 206 5.59 -72.56 -16.64
N VAL A 207 4.26 -72.68 -16.70
CA VAL A 207 3.41 -71.49 -16.92
C VAL A 207 3.18 -70.70 -15.63
N GLY A 208 3.16 -71.36 -14.47
CA GLY A 208 3.02 -70.70 -13.16
C GLY A 208 4.28 -70.00 -12.67
N ALA A 209 5.46 -70.60 -12.89
CA ALA A 209 6.74 -70.01 -12.49
C ALA A 209 7.17 -68.85 -13.42
N GLY A 210 6.94 -68.98 -14.73
CA GLY A 210 7.22 -67.90 -15.69
C GLY A 210 6.38 -66.65 -15.46
N LEU A 211 5.09 -66.81 -15.10
CA LEU A 211 4.25 -65.67 -14.73
C LEU A 211 4.76 -65.01 -13.45
N LEU A 212 5.13 -65.79 -12.43
CA LEU A 212 5.62 -65.28 -11.15
C LEU A 212 6.94 -64.49 -11.29
N VAL A 213 7.87 -64.95 -12.13
CA VAL A 213 9.12 -64.24 -12.42
C VAL A 213 8.87 -62.93 -13.17
N VAL A 214 7.93 -62.90 -14.11
CA VAL A 214 7.52 -61.68 -14.81
C VAL A 214 6.84 -60.69 -13.85
N THR A 215 5.95 -61.15 -12.96
CA THR A 215 5.31 -60.28 -11.96
C THR A 215 6.32 -59.75 -10.94
N ILE A 216 7.28 -60.56 -10.49
CA ILE A 216 8.37 -60.12 -9.60
C ILE A 216 9.25 -59.08 -10.31
N GLY A 217 9.60 -59.31 -11.58
CA GLY A 217 10.36 -58.34 -12.39
C GLY A 217 9.64 -57.00 -12.54
N ILE A 218 8.33 -57.02 -12.86
CA ILE A 218 7.51 -55.80 -12.94
C ILE A 218 7.42 -55.10 -11.58
N CYS A 219 7.21 -55.84 -10.49
CA CYS A 219 7.18 -55.26 -9.14
C CYS A 219 8.53 -54.65 -8.75
N THR A 220 9.65 -55.25 -9.16
CA THR A 220 11.00 -54.74 -8.84
C THR A 220 11.29 -53.47 -9.64
N VAL A 221 10.91 -53.42 -10.92
CA VAL A 221 11.00 -52.20 -11.75
C VAL A 221 10.14 -51.08 -11.17
N LEU A 222 8.90 -51.36 -10.74
CA LEU A 222 8.03 -50.38 -10.10
C LEU A 222 8.59 -49.89 -8.75
N VAL A 223 9.21 -50.76 -7.96
CA VAL A 223 9.87 -50.39 -6.69
C VAL A 223 11.11 -49.53 -6.95
N VAL A 224 11.93 -49.85 -7.97
CA VAL A 224 13.11 -49.06 -8.34
C VAL A 224 12.70 -47.70 -8.92
N GLN A 225 11.67 -47.65 -9.77
CA GLN A 225 11.11 -46.39 -10.28
C GLN A 225 10.57 -45.53 -9.13
N LYS A 226 9.83 -46.13 -8.19
CA LYS A 226 9.33 -45.42 -7.01
C LYS A 226 10.47 -44.93 -6.11
N GLN A 227 11.49 -45.75 -5.86
CA GLN A 227 12.66 -45.32 -5.08
C GLN A 227 13.46 -44.20 -5.75
N ALA A 228 13.57 -44.23 -7.09
CA ALA A 228 14.20 -43.16 -7.86
C ALA A 228 13.36 -41.87 -7.85
N GLU A 229 12.04 -41.99 -7.88
CA GLU A 229 11.11 -40.87 -7.74
C GLU A 229 11.18 -40.25 -6.34
N ASP A 230 11.16 -41.07 -5.29
CA ASP A 230 11.30 -40.64 -3.89
C ASP A 230 12.65 -39.92 -3.65
N ALA A 231 13.74 -40.46 -4.20
CA ALA A 231 15.06 -39.84 -4.10
C ALA A 231 15.12 -38.48 -4.82
N ARG A 232 14.48 -38.36 -5.99
CA ARG A 232 14.37 -37.07 -6.70
C ARG A 232 13.53 -36.07 -5.93
N ILE A 233 12.42 -36.50 -5.33
CA ILE A 233 11.53 -35.65 -4.53
C ILE A 233 12.26 -35.10 -3.29
N GLU A 234 13.05 -35.92 -2.61
CA GLU A 234 13.82 -35.49 -1.43
C GLU A 234 14.99 -34.57 -1.83
N ALA A 235 15.73 -34.88 -2.91
CA ALA A 235 16.78 -34.00 -3.43
C ALA A 235 16.23 -32.62 -3.82
N HIS A 236 15.10 -32.57 -4.52
CA HIS A 236 14.41 -31.31 -4.85
C HIS A 236 13.97 -30.54 -3.61
N ARG A 237 13.58 -31.25 -2.55
CA ARG A 237 13.16 -30.64 -1.27
C ARG A 237 14.35 -30.03 -0.52
N GLU A 238 15.46 -30.75 -0.40
CA GLU A 238 16.68 -30.24 0.22
C GLU A 238 17.22 -29.02 -0.54
N TYR A 239 17.20 -29.10 -1.88
CA TYR A 239 17.52 -27.99 -2.75
C TYR A 239 16.63 -26.77 -2.46
N THR A 240 15.31 -26.93 -2.52
CA THR A 240 14.35 -25.85 -2.28
C THR A 240 14.52 -25.25 -0.88
N ASN A 241 14.73 -26.06 0.16
CA ASN A 241 15.00 -25.57 1.52
C ASN A 241 16.27 -24.72 1.62
N THR A 242 17.29 -25.01 0.81
CA THR A 242 18.51 -24.19 0.73
C THR A 242 18.19 -22.82 0.12
N LEU A 243 17.38 -22.78 -0.94
CA LEU A 243 16.92 -21.52 -1.54
C LEU A 243 16.09 -20.68 -0.55
N LEU A 244 15.22 -21.34 0.23
CA LEU A 244 14.37 -20.69 1.23
C LEU A 244 15.16 -20.12 2.41
N ARG A 245 16.23 -20.80 2.86
CA ARG A 245 17.15 -20.25 3.87
C ARG A 245 17.85 -19.00 3.36
N ARG A 246 18.36 -19.03 2.12
CA ARG A 246 18.95 -17.84 1.48
C ARG A 246 17.95 -16.69 1.41
N ALA A 247 16.70 -16.97 1.04
CA ALA A 247 15.66 -15.95 1.01
C ALA A 247 15.35 -15.37 2.41
N GLN A 248 15.36 -16.22 3.45
CA GLN A 248 15.21 -15.77 4.84
C GLN A 248 16.40 -14.90 5.29
N ASP A 249 17.63 -15.28 4.95
CA ASP A 249 18.83 -14.50 5.28
C ASP A 249 18.81 -13.12 4.62
N ILE A 250 18.36 -13.04 3.36
CA ILE A 250 18.13 -11.78 2.66
C ILE A 250 17.07 -10.93 3.38
N ASN A 251 15.97 -11.56 3.79
CA ASN A 251 14.89 -10.88 4.52
C ASN A 251 15.36 -10.33 5.88
N MET A 252 16.17 -11.10 6.63
CA MET A 252 16.71 -10.66 7.92
C MET A 252 17.67 -9.47 7.79
N LYS A 253 18.31 -9.30 6.64
CA LYS A 253 19.12 -8.12 6.32
C LYS A 253 18.29 -6.92 5.84
N GLY A 254 16.96 -7.07 5.80
CA GLY A 254 16.02 -6.03 5.38
C GLY A 254 16.24 -5.59 3.93
N VAL A 255 16.68 -6.48 3.05
CA VAL A 255 16.92 -6.15 1.63
C VAL A 255 15.59 -5.99 0.91
N GLU A 256 15.34 -4.80 0.34
CA GLU A 256 14.06 -4.52 -0.35
C GLU A 256 14.13 -4.60 -1.87
N ASN A 257 15.26 -4.23 -2.48
CA ASN A 257 15.52 -4.24 -3.92
C ASN A 257 17.00 -4.54 -4.22
N MET A 258 17.36 -4.68 -5.50
CA MET A 258 18.74 -4.99 -5.89
C MET A 258 19.75 -3.88 -5.56
N ALA A 259 19.34 -2.60 -5.57
CA ALA A 259 20.21 -1.50 -5.17
C ALA A 259 20.55 -1.53 -3.67
N ASP A 260 19.57 -1.85 -2.83
CA ASP A 260 19.73 -2.05 -1.39
C ASP A 260 20.58 -3.30 -1.10
N ALA A 261 20.40 -4.38 -1.87
CA ALA A 261 21.24 -5.56 -1.79
C ALA A 261 22.72 -5.21 -2.04
N ALA A 262 23.00 -4.38 -3.05
CA ALA A 262 24.36 -3.93 -3.34
C ALA A 262 24.95 -3.08 -2.19
N LYS A 263 24.18 -2.12 -1.65
CA LYS A 263 24.59 -1.29 -0.50
C LYS A 263 24.91 -2.11 0.74
N LYS A 264 24.12 -3.17 0.99
CA LYS A 264 24.27 -4.07 2.14
C LYS A 264 25.24 -5.23 1.89
N GLY A 265 25.92 -5.26 0.74
CA GLY A 265 26.87 -6.33 0.38
C GLY A 265 26.23 -7.72 0.28
N VAL A 266 24.94 -7.79 -0.04
CA VAL A 266 24.18 -9.05 -0.15
C VAL A 266 24.18 -9.51 -1.59
N ASN A 267 24.85 -10.64 -1.85
CA ASN A 267 24.83 -11.25 -3.17
C ASN A 267 23.51 -12.01 -3.40
N VAL A 268 22.67 -11.48 -4.28
CA VAL A 268 21.44 -12.15 -4.72
C VAL A 268 21.70 -12.95 -5.98
N THR A 269 21.68 -14.27 -5.84
CA THR A 269 21.76 -15.24 -6.94
C THR A 269 20.47 -16.06 -7.00
N CYS A 270 19.94 -16.23 -8.20
CA CYS A 270 18.76 -17.05 -8.46
C CYS A 270 18.84 -17.45 -9.94
N SER A 271 19.02 -18.74 -10.22
CA SER A 271 18.95 -19.25 -11.59
C SER A 271 17.48 -19.42 -12.02
N MET A 272 17.26 -19.70 -13.31
CA MET A 272 15.92 -20.09 -13.79
C MET A 272 15.39 -21.35 -13.09
N GLU A 273 16.26 -22.30 -12.73
CA GLU A 273 15.88 -23.52 -12.00
C GLU A 273 15.51 -23.20 -10.55
N ASP A 274 16.27 -22.33 -9.88
CA ASP A 274 15.95 -21.80 -8.55
C ASP A 274 14.57 -21.14 -8.58
N ALA A 275 14.32 -20.28 -9.56
CA ALA A 275 13.08 -19.53 -9.68
C ALA A 275 11.88 -20.47 -9.90
N LYS A 276 12.02 -21.51 -10.73
CA LYS A 276 10.98 -22.53 -10.90
C LYS A 276 10.68 -23.27 -9.59
N ALA A 277 11.72 -23.72 -8.88
CA ALA A 277 11.56 -24.40 -7.59
C ALA A 277 10.88 -23.51 -6.54
N LEU A 278 11.25 -22.23 -6.47
CA LEU A 278 10.61 -21.26 -5.58
C LEU A 278 9.16 -20.98 -5.98
N MET A 279 8.87 -20.89 -7.28
CA MET A 279 7.50 -20.66 -7.76
C MET A 279 6.57 -21.83 -7.43
N GLU A 280 7.06 -23.07 -7.42
CA GLU A 280 6.29 -24.23 -6.94
C GLU A 280 5.84 -24.06 -5.47
N VAL A 281 6.71 -23.49 -4.62
CA VAL A 281 6.38 -23.19 -3.22
C VAL A 281 5.29 -22.12 -3.13
N VAL A 282 5.30 -21.12 -4.01
CA VAL A 282 4.30 -20.05 -4.06
C VAL A 282 2.96 -20.54 -4.59
N VAL A 283 2.98 -21.41 -5.60
CA VAL A 283 1.77 -21.97 -6.24
C VAL A 283 1.02 -22.89 -5.28
N ASP A 284 1.71 -23.76 -4.56
CA ASP A 284 1.08 -24.64 -3.57
C ASP A 284 1.98 -24.84 -2.33
N PRO A 285 1.94 -23.90 -1.37
CA PRO A 285 2.72 -24.03 -0.15
C PRO A 285 2.26 -25.19 0.74
N TYR A 286 1.02 -25.67 0.60
CA TYR A 286 0.45 -26.69 1.48
C TYR A 286 0.55 -28.10 0.89
N VAL A 287 1.31 -28.28 -0.19
CA VAL A 287 1.51 -29.59 -0.81
C VAL A 287 1.93 -30.59 0.27
N LYS A 288 1.17 -31.68 0.38
CA LYS A 288 1.42 -32.72 1.38
C LYS A 288 2.47 -33.68 0.86
N GLY A 289 3.46 -34.02 1.69
CA GLY A 289 4.34 -35.15 1.42
C GLY A 289 3.62 -36.49 1.59
N GLU A 290 4.30 -37.59 1.28
CA GLU A 290 3.74 -38.95 1.39
C GLU A 290 3.24 -39.31 2.80
N ASN A 291 3.77 -38.66 3.84
CA ASN A 291 3.35 -38.83 5.22
C ASN A 291 2.10 -38.00 5.61
N GLY A 292 1.46 -37.34 4.65
CA GLY A 292 0.29 -36.48 4.84
C GLY A 292 0.57 -35.14 5.52
N LYS A 293 1.84 -34.83 5.84
CA LYS A 293 2.25 -33.55 6.45
C LYS A 293 2.63 -32.53 5.36
N PRO A 294 2.46 -31.22 5.61
CA PRO A 294 2.90 -30.18 4.69
C PRO A 294 4.41 -30.30 4.39
N ARG A 295 4.78 -30.28 3.11
CA ARG A 295 6.16 -30.47 2.63
C ARG A 295 7.13 -29.43 3.19
N TYR A 296 6.64 -28.20 3.38
CA TYR A 296 7.38 -27.03 3.87
C TYR A 296 7.10 -26.68 5.34
N GLY A 297 6.53 -27.63 6.10
CA GLY A 297 6.27 -27.48 7.53
C GLY A 297 4.98 -26.72 7.87
N ALA A 298 4.76 -26.51 9.17
CA ALA A 298 3.50 -25.94 9.68
C ALA A 298 3.29 -24.46 9.29
N ARG A 299 4.36 -23.71 9.01
CA ARG A 299 4.34 -22.29 8.61
C ARG A 299 4.55 -22.10 7.11
N ALA A 300 3.95 -22.96 6.29
CA ALA A 300 4.17 -22.98 4.85
C ALA A 300 3.91 -21.63 4.13
N GLU A 301 2.93 -20.84 4.60
CA GLU A 301 2.66 -19.52 4.02
C GLU A 301 3.78 -18.51 4.26
N GLY A 302 4.35 -18.46 5.47
CA GLY A 302 5.50 -17.62 5.77
C GLY A 302 6.75 -18.04 4.98
N VAL A 303 6.90 -19.35 4.74
CA VAL A 303 7.96 -19.87 3.87
C VAL A 303 7.77 -19.41 2.42
N ALA A 304 6.55 -19.44 1.90
CA ALA A 304 6.25 -18.93 0.56
C ALA A 304 6.44 -17.41 0.43
N MET A 305 6.17 -16.63 1.49
CA MET A 305 6.48 -15.19 1.49
C MET A 305 7.98 -14.91 1.33
N ASN A 306 8.85 -15.73 1.92
CA ASN A 306 10.30 -15.65 1.69
C ASN A 306 10.64 -15.99 0.24
N ALA A 307 10.01 -17.03 -0.33
CA ALA A 307 10.18 -17.36 -1.75
C ALA A 307 9.81 -16.18 -2.66
N CYS A 308 8.70 -15.49 -2.37
CA CYS A 308 8.29 -14.29 -3.11
C CYS A 308 9.33 -13.16 -3.06
N LEU A 309 10.02 -12.96 -1.94
CA LEU A 309 11.09 -11.96 -1.83
C LEU A 309 12.22 -12.26 -2.82
N LEU A 310 12.75 -13.48 -2.79
CA LEU A 310 13.86 -13.87 -3.66
C LEU A 310 13.45 -13.89 -5.14
N LEU A 311 12.20 -14.28 -5.44
CA LEU A 311 11.63 -14.21 -6.78
C LEU A 311 11.52 -12.76 -7.28
N GLY A 312 11.09 -11.82 -6.43
CA GLY A 312 11.01 -10.40 -6.79
C GLY A 312 12.38 -9.81 -7.13
N LEU A 313 13.38 -10.06 -6.30
CA LEU A 313 14.76 -9.62 -6.54
C LEU A 313 15.37 -10.28 -7.79
N ALA A 314 15.06 -11.55 -8.04
CA ALA A 314 15.49 -12.24 -9.25
C ALA A 314 14.84 -11.66 -10.52
N ALA A 315 13.55 -11.33 -10.45
CA ALA A 315 12.80 -10.73 -11.55
C ALA A 315 13.29 -9.32 -11.91
N GLU A 316 13.85 -8.58 -10.95
CA GLU A 316 14.52 -7.29 -11.17
C GLU A 316 15.80 -7.46 -12.01
N LYS A 317 16.56 -8.53 -11.76
CA LYS A 317 17.84 -8.80 -12.42
C LYS A 317 17.71 -9.49 -13.78
N ASP A 318 16.69 -10.35 -13.94
CA ASP A 318 16.52 -11.20 -15.12
C ASP A 318 15.09 -11.15 -15.66
N ALA A 319 14.94 -10.59 -16.86
CA ALA A 319 13.68 -10.46 -17.56
C ALA A 319 13.03 -11.82 -17.90
N ALA A 320 13.82 -12.88 -18.16
CA ALA A 320 13.28 -14.20 -18.45
C ALA A 320 12.66 -14.82 -17.19
N ILE A 321 13.28 -14.63 -16.02
CA ILE A 321 12.72 -15.06 -14.73
C ILE A 321 11.41 -14.31 -14.45
N ARG A 322 11.40 -12.99 -14.66
CA ARG A 322 10.19 -12.18 -14.52
C ARG A 322 9.06 -12.71 -15.40
N ASP A 323 9.34 -12.91 -16.69
CA ASP A 323 8.31 -13.34 -17.64
C ASP A 323 7.79 -14.74 -17.28
N MET A 324 8.65 -15.66 -16.82
CA MET A 324 8.25 -16.96 -16.28
C MET A 324 7.32 -16.83 -15.06
N ILE A 325 7.62 -15.90 -14.14
CA ILE A 325 6.77 -15.66 -12.97
C ILE A 325 5.38 -15.17 -13.42
N PHE A 326 5.30 -14.16 -14.28
CA PHE A 326 4.02 -13.64 -14.77
C PHE A 326 3.21 -14.69 -15.54
N ASP A 327 3.87 -15.49 -16.37
CA ASP A 327 3.27 -16.62 -17.07
C ASP A 327 2.68 -17.63 -16.08
N THR A 328 3.42 -17.97 -15.02
CA THR A 328 2.98 -18.92 -14.01
C THR A 328 1.84 -18.35 -13.18
N MET A 329 1.91 -17.08 -12.80
CA MET A 329 0.82 -16.38 -12.11
C MET A 329 -0.46 -16.35 -12.95
N GLY A 330 -0.35 -16.17 -14.28
CA GLY A 330 -1.47 -16.23 -15.20
C GLY A 330 -2.10 -17.62 -15.33
N LYS A 331 -1.27 -18.68 -15.39
CA LYS A 331 -1.70 -20.07 -15.63
C LYS A 331 -2.18 -20.80 -14.37
N GLU A 332 -1.51 -20.59 -13.24
CA GLU A 332 -1.70 -21.35 -11.98
C GLU A 332 -2.43 -20.53 -10.89
N CYS A 333 -3.01 -19.41 -11.28
CA CYS A 333 -3.72 -18.47 -10.44
C CYS A 333 -4.69 -19.05 -9.41
N THR A 334 -5.44 -20.09 -9.78
CA THR A 334 -6.45 -20.71 -8.92
C THR A 334 -5.83 -21.46 -7.73
N LYS A 335 -4.52 -21.75 -7.78
CA LYS A 335 -3.78 -22.43 -6.71
C LYS A 335 -3.06 -21.42 -5.81
N ILE A 336 -2.59 -20.31 -6.38
CA ILE A 336 -1.90 -19.26 -5.63
C ILE A 336 -2.88 -18.57 -4.68
N LYS A 337 -2.57 -18.56 -3.39
CA LYS A 337 -3.37 -17.80 -2.41
C LYS A 337 -3.33 -16.29 -2.72
N PRO A 338 -4.44 -15.55 -2.57
CA PRO A 338 -4.46 -14.11 -2.83
C PRO A 338 -3.41 -13.29 -2.08
N VAL A 339 -3.08 -13.68 -0.84
CA VAL A 339 -2.05 -13.01 -0.03
C VAL A 339 -0.66 -13.17 -0.67
N LEU A 340 -0.32 -14.39 -1.11
CA LEU A 340 0.97 -14.66 -1.76
C LEU A 340 1.05 -14.03 -3.15
N PHE A 341 -0.07 -14.01 -3.87
CA PHE A 341 -0.20 -13.31 -5.14
C PHE A 341 0.10 -11.81 -4.98
N ASN A 342 -0.57 -11.15 -4.03
CA ASN A 342 -0.34 -9.74 -3.74
C ASN A 342 1.11 -9.47 -3.32
N TRP A 343 1.63 -10.31 -2.42
CA TRP A 343 3.00 -10.16 -1.92
C TRP A 343 4.04 -10.27 -3.04
N LEU A 344 3.88 -11.23 -3.95
CA LEU A 344 4.77 -11.39 -5.10
C LEU A 344 4.67 -10.20 -6.05
N LEU A 345 3.46 -9.72 -6.35
CA LEU A 345 3.28 -8.52 -7.19
C LEU A 345 3.95 -7.30 -6.58
N GLN A 346 3.74 -7.04 -5.29
CA GLN A 346 4.35 -5.91 -4.60
C GLN A 346 5.88 -5.97 -4.66
N ARG A 347 6.48 -7.16 -4.50
CA ARG A 347 7.94 -7.33 -4.60
C ARG A 347 8.49 -7.07 -6.00
N ILE A 348 7.76 -7.49 -7.03
CA ILE A 348 8.14 -7.20 -8.43
C ILE A 348 7.89 -5.71 -8.77
N ALA A 349 6.84 -5.11 -8.22
CA ALA A 349 6.44 -3.73 -8.50
C ALA A 349 7.34 -2.68 -7.85
N ILE A 350 8.17 -3.03 -6.86
CA ILE A 350 9.21 -2.16 -6.32
C ILE A 350 10.38 -2.00 -7.31
N SER A 351 10.57 -2.94 -8.22
CA SER A 351 11.67 -2.92 -9.18
C SER A 351 11.48 -1.88 -10.29
N ASP A 352 12.52 -1.11 -10.58
CA ASP A 352 12.57 -0.21 -11.74
C ASP A 352 12.93 -0.92 -13.05
N ALA A 353 12.94 -2.26 -13.07
CA ALA A 353 13.25 -3.04 -14.25
C ALA A 353 12.30 -2.74 -15.42
N GLU A 354 12.88 -2.55 -16.60
CA GLU A 354 12.16 -2.28 -17.84
C GLU A 354 11.21 -3.44 -18.18
N GLY A 355 9.97 -3.12 -18.57
CA GLY A 355 8.97 -4.12 -18.98
C GLY A 355 8.07 -4.67 -17.86
N VAL A 356 8.33 -4.36 -16.57
CA VAL A 356 7.45 -4.76 -15.46
C VAL A 356 6.01 -4.25 -15.68
N ASN A 357 5.84 -2.99 -16.10
CA ASN A 357 4.53 -2.42 -16.39
C ASN A 357 3.80 -3.17 -17.52
N THR A 358 4.54 -3.53 -18.57
CA THR A 358 4.01 -4.32 -19.69
C THR A 358 3.52 -5.69 -19.23
N SER A 359 4.28 -6.38 -18.36
CA SER A 359 3.90 -7.68 -17.82
C SER A 359 2.70 -7.59 -16.86
N LEU A 360 2.64 -6.54 -16.02
CA LEU A 360 1.46 -6.26 -15.18
C LEU A 360 0.20 -6.02 -16.01
N LYS A 361 0.28 -5.22 -17.08
CA LYS A 361 -0.84 -4.97 -18.01
C LYS A 361 -1.24 -6.22 -18.82
N LYS A 362 -0.28 -7.07 -19.18
CA LYS A 362 -0.60 -8.38 -19.77
C LYS A 362 -1.36 -9.25 -18.78
N LEU A 363 -0.91 -9.30 -17.53
CA LEU A 363 -1.57 -10.06 -16.46
C LEU A 363 -2.97 -9.52 -16.16
N SER A 364 -3.17 -8.20 -16.10
CA SER A 364 -4.50 -7.61 -15.89
C SER A 364 -5.48 -8.04 -16.98
N LYS A 365 -5.05 -8.06 -18.25
CA LYS A 365 -5.86 -8.53 -19.39
C LYS A 365 -6.20 -10.02 -19.29
N VAL A 366 -5.22 -10.86 -18.90
CA VAL A 366 -5.45 -12.29 -18.67
C VAL A 366 -6.49 -12.52 -17.57
N VAL A 367 -6.42 -11.77 -16.47
CA VAL A 367 -7.37 -11.90 -15.34
C VAL A 367 -8.75 -11.37 -15.70
N ALA A 368 -8.83 -10.28 -16.45
CA ALA A 368 -10.08 -9.66 -16.88
C ALA A 368 -10.81 -10.45 -17.99
N ASP A 369 -10.12 -11.32 -18.73
CA ASP A 369 -10.74 -12.11 -19.79
C ASP A 369 -11.66 -13.20 -19.24
N LYS A 370 -12.97 -12.98 -19.38
CA LYS A 370 -14.04 -13.91 -18.98
C LYS A 370 -14.04 -15.21 -19.81
N LYS A 371 -13.29 -15.30 -20.90
CA LYS A 371 -13.16 -16.50 -21.75
C LYS A 371 -12.07 -17.46 -21.28
N THR A 372 -11.35 -17.14 -20.21
CA THR A 372 -10.38 -18.07 -19.63
C THR A 372 -11.10 -19.33 -19.13
N ALA A 373 -10.56 -20.50 -19.48
CA ALA A 373 -11.22 -21.81 -19.26
C ALA A 373 -11.53 -22.13 -17.78
N LYS A 374 -10.93 -21.37 -16.84
CA LYS A 374 -11.25 -21.35 -15.42
C LYS A 374 -11.29 -19.89 -14.95
N PRO A 375 -12.47 -19.31 -14.67
CA PRO A 375 -12.54 -17.96 -14.13
C PRO A 375 -11.83 -17.93 -12.78
N TRP A 376 -11.07 -16.87 -12.52
CA TRP A 376 -10.38 -16.75 -11.25
C TRP A 376 -11.41 -16.60 -10.13
N LYS A 377 -11.16 -17.28 -9.00
CA LYS A 377 -11.90 -16.97 -7.79
C LYS A 377 -11.48 -15.56 -7.34
N ASP A 378 -12.45 -14.70 -7.06
CA ASP A 378 -12.21 -13.31 -6.63
C ASP A 378 -11.49 -12.43 -7.67
N GLN A 379 -11.86 -12.54 -8.97
CA GLN A 379 -11.30 -11.74 -10.07
C GLN A 379 -11.13 -10.24 -9.74
N GLY A 380 -12.16 -9.60 -9.17
CA GLY A 380 -12.11 -8.17 -8.80
C GLY A 380 -10.98 -7.86 -7.81
N LYS A 381 -10.83 -8.68 -6.77
CA LYS A 381 -9.76 -8.53 -5.77
C LYS A 381 -8.36 -8.70 -6.38
N ILE A 382 -8.19 -9.67 -7.27
CA ILE A 382 -6.91 -9.90 -7.95
C ILE A 382 -6.57 -8.74 -8.88
N LEU A 383 -7.54 -8.27 -9.67
CA LEU A 383 -7.38 -7.06 -10.48
C LEU A 383 -7.02 -5.87 -9.60
N SER A 384 -7.62 -5.75 -8.41
CA SER A 384 -7.31 -4.68 -7.45
C SER A 384 -5.83 -4.68 -7.10
N HIS A 385 -5.24 -5.83 -6.77
CA HIS A 385 -3.81 -5.95 -6.45
C HIS A 385 -2.90 -5.62 -7.64
N ILE A 386 -3.30 -6.02 -8.85
CA ILE A 386 -2.54 -5.68 -10.07
C ILE A 386 -2.54 -4.17 -10.30
N TRP A 387 -3.72 -3.53 -10.23
CA TRP A 387 -3.83 -2.09 -10.46
C TRP A 387 -3.25 -1.24 -9.33
N GLU A 388 -3.21 -1.76 -8.10
CA GLU A 388 -2.44 -1.16 -7.01
C GLU A 388 -0.96 -1.04 -7.39
N CYS A 389 -0.38 -2.11 -7.93
CA CYS A 389 1.02 -2.16 -8.37
C CYS A 389 1.30 -1.34 -9.64
N ILE A 390 0.32 -1.23 -10.53
CA ILE A 390 0.40 -0.38 -11.73
C ILE A 390 0.23 1.10 -11.37
N GLY A 391 -0.41 1.43 -10.24
CA GLY A 391 -0.94 2.78 -9.96
C GLY A 391 0.05 3.93 -10.06
N LEU A 392 1.34 3.73 -9.72
CA LEU A 392 2.38 4.75 -9.85
C LEU A 392 3.05 4.79 -11.24
N ARG A 393 2.66 3.88 -12.13
CA ARG A 393 3.22 3.64 -13.47
C ARG A 393 2.23 3.92 -14.60
N VAL A 394 1.03 4.38 -14.27
CA VAL A 394 -0.01 4.76 -15.25
C VAL A 394 0.35 6.04 -15.98
N THR A 395 -0.10 6.14 -17.21
CA THR A 395 0.04 7.32 -18.07
C THR A 395 -1.31 7.69 -18.70
N GLU A 396 -1.37 8.80 -19.43
CA GLU A 396 -2.55 9.18 -20.21
C GLU A 396 -3.03 8.08 -21.17
N ALA A 397 -2.13 7.23 -21.69
CA ALA A 397 -2.48 6.12 -22.57
C ALA A 397 -3.36 5.05 -21.88
N ASP A 398 -3.31 4.98 -20.54
CA ASP A 398 -4.02 3.97 -19.75
C ASP A 398 -5.45 4.38 -19.38
N VAL A 399 -5.80 5.66 -19.54
CA VAL A 399 -7.10 6.23 -19.14
C VAL A 399 -8.27 5.43 -19.72
N LYS A 400 -8.22 5.09 -21.01
CA LYS A 400 -9.32 4.36 -21.68
C LYS A 400 -9.50 2.96 -21.10
N GLU A 401 -8.41 2.27 -20.76
CA GLU A 401 -8.45 0.94 -20.14
C GLU A 401 -9.03 1.03 -18.72
N ILE A 402 -8.58 2.01 -17.94
CA ILE A 402 -9.06 2.24 -16.56
C ILE A 402 -10.56 2.56 -16.55
N ILE A 403 -11.01 3.48 -17.42
CA ILE A 403 -12.43 3.81 -17.62
C ILE A 403 -13.24 2.57 -18.06
N GLY A 404 -12.67 1.75 -18.95
CA GLY A 404 -13.28 0.50 -19.40
C GLY A 404 -13.52 -0.45 -18.24
N LEU A 405 -12.54 -0.64 -17.37
CA LEU A 405 -12.64 -1.51 -16.20
C LEU A 405 -13.61 -0.99 -15.15
N LEU A 406 -13.63 0.32 -14.88
CA LEU A 406 -14.56 0.96 -13.94
C LEU A 406 -16.03 0.73 -14.32
N LYS A 407 -16.33 0.55 -15.60
CA LYS A 407 -17.70 0.28 -16.08
C LYS A 407 -18.14 -1.16 -15.96
N THR A 408 -17.21 -2.08 -15.64
CA THR A 408 -17.54 -3.50 -15.55
C THR A 408 -18.29 -3.82 -14.26
N ASP A 409 -19.00 -4.94 -14.28
CA ASP A 409 -19.60 -5.56 -13.10
C ASP A 409 -18.56 -6.02 -12.06
N MET A 410 -17.30 -6.16 -12.47
CA MET A 410 -16.18 -6.59 -11.63
C MET A 410 -15.57 -5.44 -10.80
N ALA A 411 -15.88 -4.18 -11.12
CA ALA A 411 -15.42 -3.01 -10.37
C ALA A 411 -16.13 -2.90 -9.02
N ASP A 412 -15.83 -3.84 -8.12
CA ASP A 412 -16.22 -3.81 -6.72
C ASP A 412 -15.49 -2.69 -5.94
N GLY A 413 -15.81 -2.52 -4.66
CA GLY A 413 -15.28 -1.42 -3.85
C GLY A 413 -13.75 -1.27 -3.91
N PRO A 414 -12.97 -2.34 -3.65
CA PRO A 414 -11.50 -2.30 -3.74
C PRO A 414 -10.98 -1.98 -5.15
N LEU A 415 -11.44 -2.70 -6.17
CA LEU A 415 -10.95 -2.48 -7.54
C LEU A 415 -11.29 -1.07 -8.03
N ALA A 416 -12.52 -0.62 -7.81
CA ALA A 416 -12.94 0.73 -8.17
C ALA A 416 -12.09 1.81 -7.47
N THR A 417 -11.72 1.59 -6.21
CA THR A 417 -10.85 2.49 -5.45
C THR A 417 -9.45 2.56 -6.06
N ASN A 418 -8.82 1.43 -6.37
CA ASN A 418 -7.49 1.42 -6.96
C ASN A 418 -7.47 2.00 -8.38
N LEU A 419 -8.51 1.75 -9.19
CA LEU A 419 -8.67 2.36 -10.51
C LEU A 419 -8.89 3.89 -10.42
N CYS A 420 -9.63 4.34 -9.41
CA CYS A 420 -9.76 5.76 -9.08
C CYS A 420 -8.39 6.38 -8.72
N ILE A 421 -7.61 5.74 -7.85
CA ILE A 421 -6.25 6.19 -7.51
C ILE A 421 -5.37 6.29 -8.76
N CYS A 422 -5.47 5.32 -9.69
CA CYS A 422 -4.78 5.36 -10.97
C CYS A 422 -5.16 6.61 -11.78
N LEU A 423 -6.45 6.91 -11.95
CA LEU A 423 -6.89 8.13 -12.63
C LEU A 423 -6.37 9.40 -11.94
N GLY A 424 -6.42 9.43 -10.61
CA GLY A 424 -5.88 10.53 -9.80
C GLY A 424 -4.39 10.75 -10.06
N ASN A 425 -3.59 9.68 -10.16
CA ASN A 425 -2.17 9.77 -10.47
C ASN A 425 -1.92 10.29 -11.90
N VAL A 426 -2.71 9.86 -12.90
CA VAL A 426 -2.61 10.43 -14.25
C VAL A 426 -2.88 11.94 -14.20
N ILE A 427 -4.00 12.34 -13.60
CA ILE A 427 -4.43 13.73 -13.49
C ILE A 427 -3.40 14.58 -12.73
N LYS A 428 -2.79 14.06 -11.65
CA LYS A 428 -1.74 14.75 -10.89
C LYS A 428 -0.51 15.05 -11.74
N MET A 429 -0.15 14.15 -12.66
CA MET A 429 1.06 14.25 -13.50
C MET A 429 0.85 15.06 -14.78
N MET A 430 -0.37 15.54 -15.05
CA MET A 430 -0.65 16.40 -16.20
C MET A 430 -0.33 17.87 -15.87
N ASP A 431 0.53 18.47 -16.69
CA ASP A 431 0.93 19.89 -16.55
C ASP A 431 -0.07 20.86 -17.21
N ASP A 432 -0.76 20.43 -18.26
CA ASP A 432 -1.72 21.25 -19.00
C ASP A 432 -3.09 21.25 -18.30
N ALA A 433 -3.49 22.40 -17.78
CA ALA A 433 -4.73 22.58 -17.03
C ALA A 433 -5.99 22.36 -17.89
N ASP A 434 -5.97 22.78 -19.17
CA ASP A 434 -7.11 22.64 -20.07
C ASP A 434 -7.31 21.17 -20.47
N ALA A 435 -6.22 20.48 -20.81
CA ALA A 435 -6.25 19.05 -21.10
C ALA A 435 -6.73 18.24 -19.89
N LYS A 436 -6.30 18.64 -18.68
CA LYS A 436 -6.71 18.02 -17.43
C LYS A 436 -8.22 18.21 -17.17
N ALA A 437 -8.74 19.42 -17.37
CA ALA A 437 -10.18 19.71 -17.25
C ALA A 437 -11.02 18.95 -18.30
N GLN A 438 -10.56 18.90 -19.55
CA GLN A 438 -11.20 18.13 -20.62
C GLN A 438 -11.26 16.63 -20.30
N LEU A 439 -10.17 16.07 -19.78
CA LEU A 439 -10.14 14.68 -19.33
C LEU A 439 -11.12 14.45 -18.16
N GLY A 440 -11.17 15.36 -17.19
CA GLY A 440 -12.15 15.31 -16.11
C GLY A 440 -13.59 15.29 -16.63
N ASP A 441 -13.91 16.14 -17.60
CA ASP A 441 -15.21 16.19 -18.27
C ASP A 441 -15.53 14.92 -19.06
N GLU A 442 -14.54 14.32 -19.73
CA GLU A 442 -14.67 13.04 -20.41
C GLU A 442 -15.00 11.93 -19.40
N ILE A 443 -14.24 11.84 -18.31
CA ILE A 443 -14.47 10.88 -17.22
C ILE A 443 -15.89 11.06 -16.67
N PHE A 444 -16.28 12.29 -16.32
CA PHE A 444 -17.60 12.59 -15.79
C PHE A 444 -18.71 12.11 -16.73
N THR A 445 -18.63 12.50 -18.01
CA THR A 445 -19.63 12.14 -19.03
C THR A 445 -19.76 10.63 -19.19
N THR A 446 -18.63 9.94 -19.10
CA THR A 446 -18.48 8.53 -19.44
C THR A 446 -18.83 7.58 -18.28
N MET A 447 -18.74 8.05 -17.03
CA MET A 447 -19.04 7.25 -15.84
C MET A 447 -20.55 7.14 -15.55
N PRO A 448 -21.05 5.97 -15.08
CA PRO A 448 -22.41 5.83 -14.54
C PRO A 448 -22.64 6.69 -13.28
N GLU A 449 -23.87 7.13 -13.05
CA GLU A 449 -24.24 8.00 -11.92
C GLU A 449 -23.82 7.42 -10.55
N LYS A 450 -24.01 6.12 -10.35
CA LYS A 450 -23.59 5.42 -9.12
C LYS A 450 -22.10 5.62 -8.81
N LEU A 451 -21.24 5.64 -9.84
CA LEU A 451 -19.81 5.88 -9.69
C LEU A 451 -19.48 7.36 -9.58
N ARG A 452 -20.23 8.26 -10.21
CA ARG A 452 -20.08 9.70 -9.99
C ARG A 452 -20.34 10.05 -8.52
N LYS A 453 -21.32 9.42 -7.87
CA LYS A 453 -21.60 9.64 -6.44
C LYS A 453 -20.55 9.03 -5.49
N ASN A 454 -19.59 8.25 -6.01
CA ASN A 454 -18.47 7.74 -5.21
C ASN A 454 -17.54 8.89 -4.81
N THR A 455 -17.14 8.93 -3.54
CA THR A 455 -16.29 10.00 -2.98
C THR A 455 -14.91 10.08 -3.63
N ASN A 456 -14.32 8.94 -4.03
CA ASN A 456 -13.03 8.91 -4.72
C ASN A 456 -13.15 9.51 -6.12
N MET A 457 -14.24 9.20 -6.83
CA MET A 457 -14.52 9.79 -8.15
C MET A 457 -14.75 11.29 -8.04
N ALA A 458 -15.48 11.76 -7.03
CA ALA A 458 -15.67 13.19 -6.77
C ALA A 458 -14.31 13.90 -6.61
N GLY A 459 -13.40 13.35 -5.78
CA GLY A 459 -12.07 13.92 -5.58
C GLY A 459 -11.23 13.98 -6.86
N ILE A 460 -11.34 12.97 -7.74
CA ILE A 460 -10.63 12.93 -9.03
C ILE A 460 -11.15 14.01 -9.97
N LEU A 461 -12.46 14.11 -10.10
CA LEU A 461 -13.11 15.10 -10.96
C LEU A 461 -12.82 16.53 -10.50
N ALA A 462 -12.77 16.73 -9.18
CA ALA A 462 -12.37 17.99 -8.57
C ALA A 462 -10.88 18.29 -8.82
N SER A 463 -10.00 17.30 -8.61
CA SER A 463 -8.56 17.45 -8.88
C SER A 463 -8.30 17.78 -10.34
N ALA A 464 -9.14 17.30 -11.25
CA ALA A 464 -9.12 17.62 -12.66
C ALA A 464 -9.68 19.01 -13.02
N CYS A 465 -10.31 19.71 -12.07
CA CYS A 465 -11.01 20.97 -12.30
C CYS A 465 -12.14 20.88 -13.34
N SER A 466 -12.87 19.75 -13.38
CA SER A 466 -13.93 19.52 -14.38
C SER A 466 -15.11 20.49 -14.21
N PRO A 467 -15.39 21.35 -15.21
CA PRO A 467 -16.53 22.27 -15.14
C PRO A 467 -17.87 21.54 -15.13
N LYS A 468 -18.02 20.44 -15.89
CA LYS A 468 -19.26 19.65 -15.89
C LYS A 468 -19.53 18.99 -14.55
N ALA A 469 -18.48 18.47 -13.91
CA ALA A 469 -18.61 17.91 -12.57
C ALA A 469 -19.00 19.02 -11.58
N LEU A 470 -18.37 20.20 -11.66
CA LEU A 470 -18.70 21.33 -10.80
C LEU A 470 -20.18 21.72 -10.91
N GLU A 471 -20.72 21.86 -12.11
CA GLU A 471 -22.15 22.15 -12.32
C GLU A 471 -23.07 21.10 -11.67
N TYR A 472 -22.69 19.83 -11.79
CA TYR A 472 -23.44 18.73 -11.17
C TYR A 472 -23.37 18.77 -9.63
N TYR A 473 -22.18 18.89 -9.03
CA TYR A 473 -22.06 18.89 -7.57
C TYR A 473 -22.61 20.15 -6.92
N LYS A 474 -22.65 21.29 -7.62
CA LYS A 474 -23.40 22.47 -7.17
C LYS A 474 -24.88 22.15 -6.89
N GLN A 475 -25.49 21.29 -7.70
CA GLN A 475 -26.88 20.84 -7.48
C GLN A 475 -26.97 19.88 -6.30
N GLU A 476 -26.03 18.94 -6.15
CA GLU A 476 -26.01 18.00 -5.02
C GLU A 476 -25.85 18.71 -3.66
N LEU A 477 -25.10 19.83 -3.64
CA LEU A 477 -24.93 20.69 -2.46
C LEU A 477 -26.19 21.48 -2.07
N SER A 478 -27.31 21.30 -2.75
CA SER A 478 -28.60 21.86 -2.31
C SER A 478 -29.23 21.08 -1.13
N THR A 479 -28.58 20.01 -0.66
CA THR A 479 -29.09 19.12 0.40
C THR A 479 -28.09 18.99 1.55
N ALA A 480 -28.57 18.74 2.77
CA ALA A 480 -27.70 18.51 3.93
C ALA A 480 -26.80 17.27 3.77
N GLU A 481 -27.30 16.23 3.10
CA GLU A 481 -26.51 15.04 2.77
C GLU A 481 -25.41 15.36 1.75
N GLY A 482 -25.69 16.20 0.75
CA GLY A 482 -24.69 16.68 -0.20
C GLY A 482 -23.55 17.42 0.48
N TRP A 483 -23.86 18.31 1.43
CA TRP A 483 -22.84 19.03 2.21
C TRP A 483 -21.94 18.11 3.04
N THR A 484 -22.52 17.11 3.70
CA THR A 484 -21.76 16.20 4.57
C THR A 484 -20.95 15.16 3.81
N LYS A 485 -21.43 14.69 2.66
CA LYS A 485 -20.77 13.60 1.90
C LYS A 485 -19.96 14.08 0.70
N GLN A 486 -20.45 15.06 -0.06
CA GLN A 486 -19.87 15.47 -1.34
C GLN A 486 -19.06 16.76 -1.23
N GLY A 487 -19.50 17.73 -0.42
CA GLY A 487 -18.84 19.04 -0.29
C GLY A 487 -17.34 18.96 0.02
N PRO A 488 -16.92 18.37 1.16
CA PRO A 488 -15.52 18.23 1.52
C PRO A 488 -14.69 17.46 0.50
N ASN A 489 -15.26 16.39 -0.07
CA ASN A 489 -14.55 15.51 -1.00
C ASN A 489 -14.41 16.09 -2.40
N PHE A 490 -15.36 16.94 -2.82
CA PHE A 490 -15.34 17.58 -4.12
C PHE A 490 -14.67 18.95 -4.04
N LEU A 491 -15.28 19.92 -3.36
CA LEU A 491 -14.75 21.29 -3.29
C LEU A 491 -13.39 21.35 -2.58
N GLY A 492 -13.19 20.54 -1.54
CA GLY A 492 -11.91 20.48 -0.83
C GLY A 492 -10.79 19.83 -1.64
N ALA A 493 -11.11 19.01 -2.64
CA ALA A 493 -10.14 18.37 -3.54
C ALA A 493 -9.97 19.11 -4.88
N TRP A 494 -10.60 20.27 -5.04
CA TRP A 494 -10.53 21.04 -6.29
C TRP A 494 -9.09 21.37 -6.66
N GLY A 495 -8.74 21.20 -7.94
CA GLY A 495 -7.36 21.09 -8.43
C GLY A 495 -6.54 22.39 -8.51
N ASN A 496 -7.17 23.55 -8.34
CA ASN A 496 -6.51 24.86 -8.28
C ASN A 496 -7.19 25.78 -7.24
N ASP A 497 -6.76 27.03 -7.14
CA ASP A 497 -7.30 27.99 -6.16
C ASP A 497 -8.49 28.83 -6.71
N ASP A 498 -8.92 28.63 -7.97
CA ASP A 498 -10.04 29.40 -8.56
C ASP A 498 -11.39 29.15 -7.86
N ILE A 499 -11.51 28.01 -7.16
CA ILE A 499 -12.71 27.64 -6.43
C ILE A 499 -12.91 28.48 -5.17
N LEU A 500 -11.86 29.15 -4.68
CA LEU A 500 -11.91 29.87 -3.42
C LEU A 500 -12.97 30.95 -3.43
N ASP A 501 -13.10 31.72 -4.51
CA ASP A 501 -14.13 32.76 -4.63
C ASP A 501 -15.53 32.16 -4.44
N TYR A 502 -15.80 31.00 -5.03
CA TYR A 502 -17.06 30.29 -4.87
C TYR A 502 -17.24 29.76 -3.44
N VAL A 503 -16.20 29.19 -2.82
CA VAL A 503 -16.25 28.69 -1.44
C VAL A 503 -16.50 29.83 -0.44
N LEU A 504 -15.94 31.01 -0.69
CA LEU A 504 -16.16 32.22 0.11
C LEU A 504 -17.59 32.74 -0.04
N GLU A 505 -18.11 32.78 -1.27
CA GLU A 505 -19.52 33.12 -1.52
C GLU A 505 -20.47 32.19 -0.75
N LEU A 506 -20.17 30.88 -0.73
CA LEU A 506 -20.93 29.91 0.06
C LEU A 506 -20.81 30.20 1.56
N LYS A 507 -19.63 30.59 2.04
CA LYS A 507 -19.41 30.94 3.45
C LYS A 507 -20.30 32.11 3.88
N GLU A 508 -20.44 33.11 3.03
CA GLU A 508 -21.34 34.25 3.27
C GLU A 508 -22.81 33.84 3.17
N THR A 509 -23.17 33.09 2.13
CA THR A 509 -24.55 32.64 1.86
C THR A 509 -25.13 31.81 3.00
N TYR A 510 -24.29 30.96 3.62
CA TYR A 510 -24.70 30.06 4.69
C TYR A 510 -24.21 30.52 6.07
N SER A 511 -24.03 31.82 6.30
CA SER A 511 -23.51 32.37 7.57
C SER A 511 -24.25 31.88 8.81
N ASP A 512 -25.56 31.66 8.68
CA ASP A 512 -26.44 31.31 9.79
C ASP A 512 -26.54 29.78 10.04
N ASP A 513 -26.06 28.95 9.11
CA ASP A 513 -26.08 27.50 9.24
C ASP A 513 -24.75 26.98 9.79
N LYS A 514 -24.71 26.74 11.11
CA LYS A 514 -23.51 26.26 11.81
C LYS A 514 -22.95 24.96 11.24
N GLN A 515 -23.79 24.02 10.79
CA GLN A 515 -23.31 22.74 10.28
C GLN A 515 -22.64 22.91 8.91
N ILE A 516 -23.25 23.71 8.04
CA ILE A 516 -22.66 24.02 6.73
C ILE A 516 -21.39 24.85 6.89
N GLN A 517 -21.35 25.82 7.82
CA GLN A 517 -20.13 26.57 8.14
C GLN A 517 -18.96 25.68 8.55
N VAL A 518 -19.21 24.64 9.37
CA VAL A 518 -18.17 23.65 9.73
C VAL A 518 -17.67 22.92 8.48
N CYS A 519 -18.57 22.52 7.57
CA CYS A 519 -18.18 21.88 6.31
C CYS A 519 -17.35 22.82 5.41
N ILE A 520 -17.74 24.09 5.30
CA ILE A 520 -17.03 25.10 4.51
C ILE A 520 -15.63 25.37 5.08
N ASN A 521 -15.50 25.50 6.40
CA ASN A 521 -14.19 25.66 7.04
C ASN A 521 -13.30 24.42 6.81
N ASN A 522 -13.88 23.22 6.84
CA ASN A 522 -13.14 21.98 6.49
C ASN A 522 -12.70 21.97 5.02
N ILE A 523 -13.53 22.49 4.09
CA ILE A 523 -13.17 22.63 2.68
C ILE A 523 -11.98 23.58 2.53
N ILE A 524 -12.03 24.77 3.14
CA ILE A 524 -10.94 25.76 3.10
C ILE A 524 -9.65 25.15 3.67
N GLY A 525 -9.74 24.48 4.83
CA GLY A 525 -8.58 23.80 5.42
C GLY A 525 -8.06 22.63 4.56
N THR A 526 -8.90 22.00 3.75
CA THR A 526 -8.46 20.96 2.80
C THR A 526 -7.73 21.58 1.60
N ILE A 527 -8.22 22.71 1.08
CA ILE A 527 -7.57 23.47 0.01
C ILE A 527 -6.19 23.97 0.46
N MET A 528 -6.08 24.49 1.69
CA MET A 528 -4.80 24.93 2.27
C MET A 528 -3.77 23.79 2.31
N LYS A 529 -4.20 22.56 2.63
CA LYS A 529 -3.32 21.37 2.74
C LYS A 529 -2.79 20.86 1.41
N GLN A 530 -3.24 21.40 0.28
CA GLN A 530 -2.81 20.93 -1.03
C GLN A 530 -1.44 21.53 -1.38
N ASP A 531 -0.51 20.65 -1.73
CA ASP A 531 0.83 20.99 -2.20
C ASP A 531 0.78 21.65 -3.58
N ARG A 532 0.88 22.98 -3.61
CA ARG A 532 0.69 23.81 -4.81
C ARG A 532 1.50 25.10 -4.77
N PRO A 533 1.90 25.61 -5.94
CA PRO A 533 2.49 26.94 -6.03
C PRO A 533 1.46 28.00 -5.67
N ARG A 534 1.83 28.91 -4.77
CA ARG A 534 1.07 30.09 -4.35
C ARG A 534 2.00 31.27 -4.15
N THR A 535 1.46 32.48 -4.28
CA THR A 535 2.14 33.66 -3.75
C THR A 535 2.07 33.65 -2.22
N GLN A 536 3.00 34.35 -1.55
CA GLN A 536 2.98 34.48 -0.09
C GLN A 536 1.67 35.10 0.42
N GLU A 537 1.12 36.09 -0.30
CA GLU A 537 -0.13 36.76 0.06
C GLU A 537 -1.34 35.81 0.04
N GLN A 538 -1.44 34.99 -1.03
CA GLN A 538 -2.50 33.96 -1.13
C GLN A 538 -2.38 32.93 -0.01
N ALA A 539 -1.15 32.48 0.28
CA ALA A 539 -0.89 31.54 1.35
C ALA A 539 -1.24 32.11 2.74
N ASP A 540 -0.79 33.33 3.05
CA ASP A 540 -1.04 33.99 4.33
C ASP A 540 -2.56 34.16 4.55
N LYS A 541 -3.32 34.57 3.52
CA LYS A 541 -4.78 34.66 3.58
C LYS A 541 -5.43 33.30 3.85
N LEU A 542 -4.99 32.24 3.17
CA LEU A 542 -5.52 30.89 3.39
C LEU A 542 -5.19 30.34 4.79
N ILE A 543 -3.98 30.65 5.29
CA ILE A 543 -3.56 30.29 6.64
C ILE A 543 -4.47 30.99 7.66
N GLU A 544 -4.65 32.30 7.56
CA GLU A 544 -5.53 33.07 8.46
C GLU A 544 -6.95 32.51 8.49
N MET A 545 -7.47 32.09 7.33
CA MET A 545 -8.80 31.49 7.22
C MET A 545 -8.91 30.08 7.80
N SER A 546 -7.82 29.31 7.80
CA SER A 546 -7.81 27.89 8.18
C SER A 546 -7.31 27.66 9.61
N PHE A 547 -6.40 28.52 10.06
CA PHE A 547 -5.69 28.48 11.33
C PHE A 547 -5.85 29.83 12.00
N LYS A 548 -6.77 29.89 12.95
CA LYS A 548 -6.94 31.08 13.77
C LYS A 548 -5.65 31.34 14.54
N ASP A 549 -5.21 32.59 14.62
CA ASP A 549 -4.10 33.00 15.50
C ASP A 549 -2.79 32.20 15.28
N ALA A 550 -2.52 31.75 14.05
CA ALA A 550 -1.40 30.88 13.70
C ALA A 550 -0.02 31.41 14.11
N PHE A 551 0.11 32.73 14.31
CA PHE A 551 1.36 33.41 14.70
C PHE A 551 1.30 34.02 16.11
N ALA A 552 0.34 33.62 16.94
CA ALA A 552 0.23 34.15 18.31
C ALA A 552 1.45 33.79 19.17
N ASP A 553 1.81 34.66 20.10
CA ASP A 553 2.94 34.42 21.00
C ASP A 553 2.61 33.33 22.04
N THR A 554 3.45 32.29 22.10
CA THR A 554 3.33 31.15 23.03
C THR A 554 4.47 31.09 24.05
N SER A 555 5.36 32.09 24.08
CA SER A 555 6.54 32.14 24.96
C SER A 555 6.23 32.02 26.46
N GLY A 556 5.03 32.41 26.87
CA GLY A 556 4.57 32.37 28.27
C GLY A 556 4.30 30.97 28.85
N ILE A 557 4.29 29.90 28.03
CA ILE A 557 3.93 28.54 28.48
C ILE A 557 4.85 28.08 29.61
N LYS A 558 6.18 28.08 29.41
CA LYS A 558 7.15 27.60 30.42
C LYS A 558 6.95 28.29 31.77
N ALA A 559 6.79 29.62 31.76
CA ALA A 559 6.58 30.41 32.98
C ALA A 559 5.26 30.09 33.71
N ILE A 560 4.18 29.79 32.98
CA ILE A 560 2.90 29.43 33.59
C ILE A 560 2.92 27.98 34.09
N VAL A 561 3.57 27.06 33.37
CA VAL A 561 3.76 25.67 33.82
C VAL A 561 4.43 25.66 35.20
N PHE A 562 5.53 26.39 35.40
CA PHE A 562 6.20 26.47 36.71
C PHE A 562 5.29 27.00 37.83
N LYS A 563 4.31 27.85 37.54
CA LYS A 563 3.36 28.37 38.53
C LYS A 563 2.19 27.44 38.81
N THR A 564 1.93 26.48 37.92
CA THR A 564 0.77 25.57 38.00
C THR A 564 1.12 24.11 38.32
N ASP A 565 2.40 23.74 38.22
CA ASP A 565 2.90 22.39 38.55
C ASP A 565 3.19 22.27 40.06
N PRO A 566 2.52 21.36 40.81
CA PRO A 566 2.79 21.12 42.22
C PRO A 566 4.22 20.68 42.55
N ALA A 567 4.97 20.17 41.57
CA ALA A 567 6.38 19.79 41.73
C ALA A 567 7.35 20.96 41.58
N SER A 568 6.88 22.12 41.10
CA SER A 568 7.69 23.31 40.88
C SER A 568 7.88 24.13 42.17
N ILE A 569 9.06 24.72 42.31
CA ILE A 569 9.36 25.67 43.41
C ILE A 569 8.56 26.99 43.29
N GLU A 570 8.06 27.32 42.09
CA GLU A 570 7.26 28.52 41.82
C GLU A 570 5.75 28.27 41.92
N TYR A 571 5.35 27.07 42.38
CA TYR A 571 3.93 26.70 42.47
C TYR A 571 3.16 27.67 43.36
N VAL A 572 2.05 28.21 42.85
CA VAL A 572 1.25 29.20 43.60
C VAL A 572 0.41 28.58 44.73
N GLY A 573 0.36 27.24 44.82
CA GLY A 573 -0.41 26.51 45.83
C GLY A 573 -1.84 26.19 45.39
N ASP A 574 -2.38 25.05 45.87
CA ASP A 574 -3.71 24.54 45.50
C ASP A 574 -4.86 25.50 45.90
N ASP A 575 -4.68 26.22 47.01
CA ASP A 575 -5.68 27.15 47.56
C ASP A 575 -5.57 28.58 46.99
N SER A 576 -4.64 28.83 46.07
CA SER A 576 -4.46 30.16 45.51
C SER A 576 -5.63 30.56 44.60
N PRO A 577 -6.22 31.75 44.78
CA PRO A 577 -7.29 32.25 43.91
C PRO A 577 -6.80 32.51 42.47
N GLU A 578 -5.48 32.57 42.24
CA GLU A 578 -4.88 32.79 40.92
C GLU A 578 -4.72 31.49 40.11
N LEU A 579 -4.69 30.32 40.78
CA LEU A 579 -4.44 29.02 40.14
C LEU A 579 -5.45 28.67 39.03
N PRO A 580 -6.78 28.88 39.20
CA PRO A 580 -7.75 28.60 38.14
C PRO A 580 -7.50 29.46 36.88
N ALA A 581 -7.21 30.75 37.05
CA ALA A 581 -6.94 31.66 35.94
C ALA A 581 -5.64 31.31 35.20
N LEU A 582 -4.60 30.91 35.94
CA LEU A 582 -3.34 30.42 35.34
C LEU A 582 -3.53 29.12 34.56
N LYS A 583 -4.34 28.19 35.05
CA LYS A 583 -4.67 26.93 34.34
C LYS A 583 -5.48 27.19 33.06
N GLU A 584 -6.43 28.12 33.11
CA GLU A 584 -7.19 28.53 31.92
C GLU A 584 -6.27 29.17 30.87
N LYS A 585 -5.41 30.11 31.28
CA LYS A 585 -4.43 30.74 30.39
C LYS A 585 -3.40 29.73 29.83
N LEU A 586 -2.94 28.78 30.63
CA LEU A 586 -2.05 27.71 30.16
C LEU A 586 -2.73 26.91 29.05
N LYS A 587 -3.99 26.51 29.26
CA LYS A 587 -4.77 25.78 28.28
C LYS A 587 -4.93 26.57 26.98
N GLU A 588 -5.22 27.87 27.06
CA GLU A 588 -5.31 28.73 25.87
C GLU A 588 -3.99 28.76 25.08
N LEU A 589 -2.85 28.94 25.77
CA LEU A 589 -1.54 28.95 25.11
C LEU A 589 -1.16 27.57 24.55
N GLU A 590 -1.50 26.47 25.23
CA GLU A 590 -1.29 25.11 24.74
C GLU A 590 -2.13 24.81 23.50
N ASP A 591 -3.39 25.29 23.45
CA ASP A 591 -4.26 25.19 22.29
C ASP A 591 -3.68 25.97 21.10
N LEU A 592 -3.11 27.17 21.33
CA LEU A 592 -2.40 27.94 20.31
C LEU A 592 -1.13 27.23 19.81
N ARG A 593 -0.28 26.72 20.72
CA ARG A 593 0.91 25.93 20.37
C ARG A 593 0.54 24.72 19.52
N LYS A 594 -0.51 24.00 19.90
CA LYS A 594 -1.04 22.85 19.14
C LYS A 594 -1.45 23.27 17.72
N GLN A 595 -2.07 24.43 17.54
CA GLN A 595 -2.42 24.94 16.20
C GLN A 595 -1.18 25.24 15.36
N LYS A 596 -0.14 25.87 15.93
CA LYS A 596 1.16 26.08 15.25
C LYS A 596 1.77 24.76 14.79
N THR A 597 1.87 23.78 15.69
CA THR A 597 2.40 22.45 15.39
C THR A 597 1.60 21.75 14.29
N ILE A 598 0.27 21.86 14.28
CA ILE A 598 -0.55 21.29 13.20
C ILE A 598 -0.23 21.96 11.86
N LEU A 599 -0.11 23.29 11.82
CA LEU A 599 0.25 24.01 10.61
C LEU A 599 1.65 23.60 10.11
N ILE A 600 2.66 23.57 10.98
CA ILE A 600 4.01 23.10 10.65
C ILE A 600 3.97 21.69 10.07
N LYS A 601 3.22 20.77 10.67
CA LYS A 601 3.05 19.39 10.17
C LYS A 601 2.35 19.33 8.82
N VAL A 602 1.42 20.24 8.55
CA VAL A 602 0.79 20.36 7.22
C VAL A 602 1.81 20.83 6.19
N LEU A 603 2.55 21.90 6.49
CA LEU A 603 3.58 22.46 5.61
C LEU A 603 4.72 21.46 5.35
N ALA A 604 5.10 20.66 6.35
CA ALA A 604 6.13 19.61 6.22
C ALA A 604 5.77 18.49 5.23
N ASN A 605 4.51 18.37 4.83
CA ASN A 605 4.06 17.38 3.84
C ASN A 605 3.94 17.98 2.43
N MET A 606 4.29 19.25 2.25
CA MET A 606 4.34 19.94 0.96
C MET A 606 5.76 19.92 0.39
N SER A 607 5.89 20.28 -0.88
CA SER A 607 7.15 20.58 -1.52
C SER A 607 7.68 21.93 -1.05
N ASP A 608 8.96 22.21 -1.32
CA ASP A 608 9.69 23.40 -0.88
C ASP A 608 9.33 24.68 -1.66
N HIS A 609 8.05 24.89 -1.93
CA HIS A 609 7.56 26.15 -2.49
C HIS A 609 8.02 27.34 -1.63
N ASP A 610 8.36 28.46 -2.28
CA ASP A 610 8.86 29.66 -1.60
C ASP A 610 7.98 30.07 -0.41
N TRP A 611 6.66 30.04 -0.58
CA TRP A 611 5.71 30.41 0.47
C TRP A 611 5.72 29.44 1.67
N VAL A 612 5.94 28.13 1.41
CA VAL A 612 6.05 27.10 2.46
C VAL A 612 7.30 27.35 3.27
N ILE A 613 8.45 27.49 2.60
CA ILE A 613 9.75 27.70 3.24
C ILE A 613 9.76 29.02 4.01
N ASN A 614 9.27 30.11 3.41
CA ASN A 614 9.20 31.40 4.09
C ASN A 614 8.29 31.37 5.32
N THR A 615 7.18 30.62 5.26
CA THR A 615 6.28 30.46 6.41
C THR A 615 6.95 29.63 7.52
N LEU A 616 7.60 28.51 7.18
CA LEU A 616 8.32 27.69 8.15
C LEU A 616 9.48 28.46 8.80
N LYS A 617 10.22 29.28 8.04
CA LYS A 617 11.29 30.16 8.56
C LYS A 617 10.77 31.20 9.58
N LYS A 618 9.51 31.63 9.50
CA LYS A 618 8.92 32.47 10.56
C LYS A 618 8.84 31.70 11.88
N TYR A 619 8.58 30.39 11.84
CA TYR A 619 8.49 29.53 13.02
C TYR A 619 9.84 29.05 13.55
N THR A 620 10.90 29.01 12.75
CA THR A 620 12.25 28.70 13.28
C THR A 620 12.76 29.77 14.25
N ALA A 621 12.19 30.98 14.20
CA ALA A 621 12.44 32.07 15.15
C ALA A 621 11.37 32.15 16.26
N ASP A 622 10.50 31.13 16.41
CA ASP A 622 9.48 31.11 17.45
C ASP A 622 10.13 31.03 18.85
N PRO A 623 9.65 31.79 19.84
CA PRO A 623 10.20 31.74 21.19
C PRO A 623 9.94 30.40 21.91
N ASP A 624 9.00 29.59 21.42
CA ASP A 624 8.83 28.21 21.86
C ASP A 624 9.82 27.29 21.13
N GLU A 625 10.86 26.83 21.84
CA GLU A 625 11.91 25.95 21.32
C GLU A 625 11.37 24.68 20.66
N GLU A 626 10.26 24.10 21.15
CA GLU A 626 9.67 22.91 20.54
C GLU A 626 9.09 23.22 19.15
N VAL A 627 8.45 24.39 19.01
CA VAL A 627 7.88 24.87 17.75
C VAL A 627 8.99 25.20 16.76
N ALA A 628 10.05 25.88 17.22
CA ALA A 628 11.21 26.21 16.39
C ALA A 628 11.90 24.95 15.85
N TYR A 629 12.15 23.96 16.70
CA TYR A 629 12.74 22.68 16.31
C TYR A 629 11.86 21.88 15.33
N GLU A 630 10.54 21.82 15.57
CA GLU A 630 9.61 21.18 14.62
C GLU A 630 9.63 21.88 13.24
N ALA A 631 9.77 23.21 13.20
CA ALA A 631 9.82 23.98 11.96
C ALA A 631 11.11 23.73 11.16
N GLU A 632 12.26 23.60 11.81
CA GLU A 632 13.53 23.25 11.15
C GLU A 632 13.45 21.89 10.45
N ARG A 633 12.96 20.87 11.17
CA ARG A 633 12.75 19.53 10.58
C ARG A 633 11.73 19.53 9.44
N ALA A 634 10.72 20.41 9.54
CA ALA A 634 9.73 20.56 8.48
C ALA A 634 10.33 21.11 7.19
N ILE A 635 11.31 22.03 7.28
CA ILE A 635 12.04 22.57 6.11
C ILE A 635 12.81 21.46 5.40
N GLU A 636 13.58 20.65 6.14
CA GLU A 636 14.33 19.52 5.57
C GLU A 636 13.40 18.53 4.86
N LYS A 637 12.26 18.22 5.49
CA LYS A 637 11.26 17.32 4.91
C LYS A 637 10.62 17.90 3.65
N ALA A 638 10.33 19.20 3.61
CA ALA A 638 9.79 19.85 2.42
C ALA A 638 10.75 19.80 1.23
N HIS A 639 12.05 20.01 1.47
CA HIS A 639 13.09 19.83 0.44
C HIS A 639 13.15 18.38 -0.06
N ALA A 640 13.11 17.39 0.85
CA ALA A 640 13.08 15.99 0.46
C ALA A 640 11.84 15.63 -0.38
N ASN A 641 10.67 16.21 -0.06
CA ASN A 641 9.44 16.03 -0.84
C ASN A 641 9.60 16.57 -2.26
N ALA A 642 10.21 17.75 -2.43
CA ALA A 642 10.44 18.36 -3.74
C ALA A 642 11.36 17.50 -4.63
N VAL A 643 12.44 16.95 -4.06
CA VAL A 643 13.32 16.00 -4.76
C VAL A 643 12.54 14.76 -5.19
N ASN A 644 11.74 14.19 -4.29
CA ASN A 644 10.91 13.02 -4.59
C ASN A 644 9.88 13.32 -5.69
N GLU A 645 9.23 14.48 -5.68
CA GLU A 645 8.29 14.88 -6.73
C GLU A 645 8.99 15.02 -8.08
N ALA A 646 10.16 15.68 -8.12
CA ALA A 646 10.95 15.84 -9.34
C ALA A 646 11.31 14.48 -9.96
N GLN A 647 11.80 13.54 -9.14
CA GLN A 647 12.11 12.17 -9.58
C GLN A 647 10.87 11.44 -10.11
N GLN A 648 9.72 11.58 -9.45
CA GLN A 648 8.46 10.98 -9.93
C GLN A 648 8.01 11.55 -11.28
N ARG A 649 8.14 12.87 -11.46
CA ARG A 649 7.82 13.54 -12.74
C ARG A 649 8.76 13.14 -13.86
N GLU A 650 10.06 13.00 -13.58
CA GLU A 650 11.03 12.50 -14.56
C GLU A 650 10.73 11.06 -14.97
N ALA A 651 10.46 10.19 -13.99
CA ALA A 651 10.07 8.81 -14.24
C ALA A 651 8.77 8.73 -15.06
N TYR A 652 7.80 9.60 -14.79
CA TYR A 652 6.57 9.71 -15.58
C TYR A 652 6.85 10.14 -17.03
N LYS A 653 7.67 11.17 -17.23
CA LYS A 653 8.07 11.65 -18.57
C LYS A 653 8.81 10.58 -19.37
N LYS A 654 9.68 9.79 -18.73
CA LYS A 654 10.35 8.66 -19.37
C LYS A 654 9.34 7.62 -19.85
N ARG A 655 8.42 7.20 -18.96
CA ARG A 655 7.35 6.23 -19.29
C ARG A 655 6.37 6.69 -20.37
N LYS A 656 6.22 8.01 -20.59
CA LYS A 656 5.38 8.55 -21.67
C LYS A 656 6.06 8.46 -23.04
N LYS A 657 7.40 8.39 -23.07
CA LYS A 657 8.19 8.28 -24.31
C LYS A 657 8.32 6.83 -24.79
N ASP A 658 8.39 5.89 -23.84
CA ASP A 658 8.40 4.44 -24.05
C ASP A 658 7.00 3.91 -24.38
#